data_AF-A0A9P9Z9F3-F1
#
_entry.id   AF-A0A9P9Z9F3-F1
#
_cell.length_a   1.000
_cell.length_b   1.000
_cell.length_c   1.000
_cell.angle_alpha   90.00
_cell.angle_beta   90.00
_cell.angle_gamma   90.00
#
_symmetry.space_group_name_H-M   'P 1'
#
loop_
_entity.id
_entity.type
_entity.pdbx_description
1 polymer ?
#
loop_
_entity_poly.entity_id
_entity_poly.type
_entity_poly.pdbx_seq_one_letter_code
_entity_poly.pdbx_strand_id
1 'polypeptide(L)'
;MPPGPAGGDSAEDVVSGFLVAMTGNPVGIPVARRFLDAASRETWRPSQAIVAYDSARVTGSATVGEVSVTLGGVRRFDSRGGWLGGSESTTRRMTLRLTVEDGEWRVSDPPDALVVPTWFFAEHYRPLSLYFLDQTGTTLVPNRVFVPRGDDAPTALVRGLLGGPGAALAPVTRTAVPARTGLDLSVVVRDGVADVPLSGPVASLPGPRLAQVLAQVTTTLRQVPTIRRVRLRDGDAPLTLPNGQRSVSVEYGARYSPRVDGSSEAVYGLRGGRLVSGGGSGSAVDGPLGAGGLDLRSVGVAVTGDRATGVGADGRSVLAASLDRDDALSGVRRVYTGVDVLRPAYDMFDRTWLVDRRPGGARVVLVDDRGARVVQVPGVTGRRVTAFLVSRDGTRLVALVDGRRLTSNLLLRDADGGVRRVLGARAVPGVPAELGTLVDLSWYGPSDVAVLGRPATGVSEVTFTTVDGSPGDPDVVPPDTWRGAALGLVGSWDPSLPLYLVVPDERAGRRVLVLDRATRRWRDSALDPGLLGPTPRAGPGRGHRRAGRLHGVEPATLTDAVLDLVTGSACVACARPGRALCARCRSRLPLAPLATAPDPCPPGLAPACAAGAYADALRAMVLAHKEHAVLALTRVLGDLLALAVTGLLDGTRGAHVTGVVLVPVPSRPSVVRARGHDPVLRMTGRAARVLSAGPGPPVRVQVLLRQVRRPRDQAGLDAEDRRRNLLGSTGARARPVARLLAAAGPPPLVVVCDDVLTTGWTARESQRALEVAGLRVGGIACVAATRRRRGRSALVP
;
A
#
# COMPACT_ATOMS: atom_id res chain seq x y z
N MET A 1 22.38 9.21 -14.52
CA MET A 1 23.02 10.04 -13.48
C MET A 1 22.55 11.47 -13.68
N PRO A 2 21.95 12.12 -12.66
CA PRO A 2 21.59 13.54 -12.74
C PRO A 2 22.85 14.40 -12.92
N PRO A 3 22.76 15.56 -13.60
CA PRO A 3 23.88 16.49 -13.72
C PRO A 3 24.23 17.10 -12.35
N GLY A 4 25.49 17.51 -12.19
CA GLY A 4 25.92 18.35 -11.05
C GLY A 4 25.49 19.82 -11.24
N PRO A 5 25.88 20.72 -10.31
CA PRO A 5 25.62 22.15 -10.49
C PRO A 5 26.30 22.67 -11.76
N ALA A 6 25.65 23.61 -12.45
CA ALA A 6 26.19 24.30 -13.60
C ALA A 6 26.64 25.72 -13.23
N GLY A 7 27.65 26.22 -13.94
CA GLY A 7 28.15 27.58 -13.73
C GLY A 7 27.05 28.62 -13.99
N GLY A 8 26.86 29.52 -13.03
CA GLY A 8 25.82 30.56 -13.08
C GLY A 8 24.43 30.12 -12.64
N ASP A 9 24.25 28.91 -12.10
CA ASP A 9 22.98 28.48 -11.51
C ASP A 9 22.51 29.46 -10.42
N SER A 10 21.22 29.80 -10.43
CA SER A 10 20.59 30.56 -9.34
C SER A 10 20.55 29.74 -8.05
N ALA A 11 20.33 30.39 -6.90
CA ALA A 11 20.18 29.68 -5.62
C ALA A 11 19.04 28.64 -5.67
N GLU A 12 17.94 28.97 -6.35
CA GLU A 12 16.81 28.07 -6.57
C GLU A 12 17.15 26.90 -7.50
N ASP A 13 17.96 27.12 -8.54
CA ASP A 13 18.43 26.08 -9.45
C ASP A 13 19.38 25.10 -8.71
N VAL A 14 20.29 25.62 -7.88
CA VAL A 14 21.18 24.79 -7.02
C VAL A 14 20.37 23.92 -6.07
N VAL A 15 19.35 24.47 -5.41
CA VAL A 15 18.48 23.71 -4.50
C VAL A 15 17.63 22.68 -5.25
N SER A 16 17.08 23.05 -6.40
CA SER A 16 16.32 22.12 -7.25
C SER A 16 17.20 20.99 -7.76
N GLY A 17 18.41 21.31 -8.20
CA GLY A 17 19.43 20.36 -8.63
C GLY A 17 19.86 19.42 -7.50
N PHE A 18 20.06 19.94 -6.29
CA PHE A 18 20.38 19.14 -5.09
C PHE A 18 19.29 18.10 -4.79
N LEU A 19 18.01 18.49 -4.79
CA LEU A 19 16.89 17.56 -4.59
C LEU A 19 16.79 16.50 -5.69
N VAL A 20 17.02 16.89 -6.96
CA VAL A 20 17.05 15.94 -8.08
C VAL A 20 18.25 14.99 -7.98
N ALA A 21 19.41 15.48 -7.55
CA ALA A 21 20.63 14.70 -7.41
C ALA A 21 20.48 13.54 -6.42
N MET A 22 19.66 13.71 -5.36
CA MET A 22 19.32 12.63 -4.42
C MET A 22 18.59 11.45 -5.05
N THR A 23 18.00 11.61 -6.24
CA THR A 23 17.27 10.56 -6.97
C THR A 23 18.13 9.78 -7.98
N GLY A 24 19.47 9.99 -7.99
CA GLY A 24 20.37 9.25 -8.87
C GLY A 24 20.36 7.73 -8.61
N ASN A 25 20.67 6.93 -9.63
CA ASN A 25 20.90 5.48 -9.52
C ASN A 25 22.32 5.13 -10.04
N PRO A 26 23.21 4.50 -9.23
CA PRO A 26 23.03 4.20 -7.80
C PRO A 26 22.77 5.49 -7.00
N VAL A 27 22.23 5.37 -5.77
CA VAL A 27 21.73 6.50 -4.96
C VAL A 27 22.69 7.69 -5.11
N GLY A 28 22.18 8.79 -5.68
CA GLY A 28 22.99 9.88 -6.22
C GLY A 28 23.72 10.75 -5.19
N ILE A 29 24.01 10.24 -3.99
CA ILE A 29 24.75 10.92 -2.92
C ILE A 29 26.06 11.54 -3.45
N PRO A 30 26.89 10.87 -4.26
CA PRO A 30 28.11 11.49 -4.80
C PRO A 30 27.84 12.72 -5.67
N VAL A 31 26.70 12.76 -6.38
CA VAL A 31 26.31 13.93 -7.18
C VAL A 31 25.70 15.00 -6.28
N ALA A 32 24.84 14.63 -5.34
CA ALA A 32 24.24 15.56 -4.39
C ALA A 32 25.30 16.31 -3.56
N ARG A 33 26.39 15.63 -3.18
CA ARG A 33 27.54 16.27 -2.52
C ARG A 33 28.18 17.39 -3.34
N ARG A 34 28.08 17.38 -4.68
CA ARG A 34 28.64 18.45 -5.52
C ARG A 34 27.89 19.78 -5.39
N PHE A 35 26.65 19.76 -4.92
CA PHE A 35 25.85 20.97 -4.67
C PHE A 35 26.13 21.60 -3.29
N LEU A 36 26.92 20.93 -2.45
CA LEU A 36 27.22 21.37 -1.10
C LEU A 36 28.51 22.20 -1.05
N ASP A 37 28.66 23.05 -0.05
CA ASP A 37 29.94 23.71 0.21
C ASP A 37 30.99 22.72 0.74
N ALA A 38 32.26 23.10 0.75
CA ALA A 38 33.35 22.22 1.17
C ALA A 38 33.15 21.62 2.59
N ALA A 39 32.70 22.42 3.55
CA ALA A 39 32.49 21.97 4.93
C ALA A 39 31.32 20.96 5.04
N SER A 40 30.20 21.28 4.41
CA SER A 40 28.99 20.45 4.38
C SER A 40 29.22 19.16 3.60
N ARG A 41 30.07 19.16 2.58
CA ARG A 41 30.49 17.96 1.85
C ARG A 41 31.08 16.89 2.76
N GLU A 42 31.76 17.26 3.83
CA GLU A 42 32.41 16.31 4.74
C GLU A 42 31.49 15.88 5.88
N THR A 43 30.63 16.79 6.36
CA THR A 43 29.79 16.57 7.54
C THR A 43 28.41 16.01 7.21
N TRP A 44 27.88 16.22 6.00
CA TRP A 44 26.52 15.79 5.64
C TRP A 44 26.32 14.27 5.75
N ARG A 45 25.27 13.87 6.48
CA ARG A 45 24.85 12.48 6.76
C ARG A 45 23.42 12.23 6.25
N PRO A 46 23.22 11.98 4.94
CA PRO A 46 21.89 11.72 4.37
C PRO A 46 21.20 10.45 4.86
N SER A 47 21.93 9.55 5.53
CA SER A 47 21.40 8.29 6.06
C SER A 47 20.68 8.43 7.40
N GLN A 48 20.65 9.62 8.03
CA GLN A 48 20.02 9.80 9.34
C GLN A 48 18.49 9.81 9.29
N ALA A 49 17.89 10.11 8.12
CA ALA A 49 16.45 10.05 7.91
C ALA A 49 16.10 9.91 6.43
N ILE A 50 14.87 9.53 6.14
CA ILE A 50 14.29 9.58 4.79
C ILE A 50 13.06 10.46 4.82
N VAL A 51 12.95 11.38 3.86
CA VAL A 51 11.78 12.24 3.65
C VAL A 51 11.24 11.98 2.26
N ALA A 52 10.15 11.22 2.17
CA ALA A 52 9.43 11.00 0.92
C ALA A 52 8.35 12.07 0.72
N TYR A 53 8.19 12.61 -0.49
CA TYR A 53 7.21 13.66 -0.79
C TYR A 53 6.48 13.45 -2.13
N ASP A 54 5.22 13.90 -2.22
CA ASP A 54 4.42 13.81 -3.44
C ASP A 54 4.67 14.99 -4.39
N SER A 55 4.94 16.17 -3.84
CA SER A 55 5.28 17.39 -4.59
C SER A 55 6.31 18.23 -3.85
N ALA A 56 7.17 18.93 -4.58
CA ALA A 56 8.09 19.94 -4.03
C ALA A 56 7.93 21.24 -4.82
N ARG A 57 7.91 22.37 -4.12
CA ARG A 57 7.96 23.71 -4.71
C ARG A 57 9.13 24.46 -4.09
N VAL A 58 10.07 24.89 -4.94
CA VAL A 58 11.23 25.70 -4.54
C VAL A 58 10.90 27.16 -4.85
N THR A 59 11.14 28.04 -3.88
CA THR A 59 10.91 29.48 -3.98
C THR A 59 12.04 30.22 -3.28
N GLY A 60 12.49 31.34 -3.85
CA GLY A 60 13.42 32.24 -3.16
C GLY A 60 12.91 32.69 -1.80
N SER A 61 13.83 33.00 -0.89
CA SER A 61 13.54 33.62 0.41
C SER A 61 13.67 35.14 0.34
N ALA A 62 13.07 35.84 1.30
CA ALA A 62 13.34 37.27 1.50
C ALA A 62 14.78 37.51 2.01
N THR A 63 15.38 36.49 2.64
CA THR A 63 16.77 36.51 3.10
C THR A 63 17.71 36.06 1.99
N VAL A 64 18.72 36.86 1.67
CA VAL A 64 19.79 36.46 0.75
C VAL A 64 20.51 35.24 1.31
N GLY A 65 20.81 34.25 0.47
CA GLY A 65 21.43 32.99 0.90
C GLY A 65 20.47 32.00 1.55
N GLU A 66 19.15 32.22 1.46
CA GLU A 66 18.15 31.22 1.86
C GLU A 66 17.19 30.90 0.73
N VAL A 67 16.81 29.63 0.64
CA VAL A 67 15.78 29.15 -0.30
C VAL A 67 14.77 28.31 0.45
N SER A 68 13.49 28.57 0.21
CA SER A 68 12.40 27.82 0.82
C SER A 68 11.93 26.69 -0.09
N VAL A 69 11.81 25.49 0.47
CA VAL A 69 11.23 24.32 -0.21
C VAL A 69 9.96 23.92 0.53
N THR A 70 8.84 23.96 -0.18
CA THR A 70 7.54 23.49 0.32
C THR A 70 7.26 22.10 -0.25
N LEU A 71 7.29 21.10 0.63
CA LEU A 71 6.95 19.72 0.31
C LEU A 71 5.48 19.43 0.64
N GLY A 72 4.80 18.69 -0.22
CA GLY A 72 3.43 18.19 0.00
C GLY A 72 3.40 16.67 0.05
N GLY A 73 2.49 16.10 0.84
CA GLY A 73 2.35 14.64 0.97
C GLY A 73 3.54 13.99 1.68
N VAL A 74 4.03 14.63 2.75
CA VAL A 74 5.31 14.28 3.36
C VAL A 74 5.20 13.01 4.21
N ARG A 75 6.15 12.10 4.01
CA ARG A 75 6.35 10.87 4.77
C ARG A 75 7.76 10.86 5.33
N ARG A 76 7.90 10.68 6.65
CA ARG A 76 9.20 10.70 7.34
C ARG A 76 9.55 9.35 7.93
N PHE A 77 10.80 8.97 7.75
CA PHE A 77 11.37 7.76 8.31
C PHE A 77 12.66 8.09 9.06
N ASP A 78 12.94 7.36 10.13
CA ASP A 78 14.20 7.45 10.85
C ASP A 78 15.35 6.78 10.07
N SER A 79 16.56 6.79 10.66
CA SER A 79 17.78 6.21 10.07
C SER A 79 17.70 4.71 9.81
N ARG A 80 16.75 4.00 10.43
CA ARG A 80 16.49 2.57 10.23
C ARG A 80 15.41 2.32 9.18
N GLY A 81 14.81 3.38 8.64
CA GLY A 81 13.64 3.31 7.78
C GLY A 81 12.32 3.15 8.56
N GLY A 82 12.32 3.33 9.88
CA GLY A 82 11.13 3.26 10.72
C GLY A 82 10.21 4.46 10.53
N TRP A 83 8.90 4.23 10.40
CA TRP A 83 7.91 5.29 10.20
C TRP A 83 7.78 6.20 11.43
N LEU A 84 7.94 7.52 11.23
CA LEU A 84 7.87 8.52 12.31
C LEU A 84 6.46 9.08 12.56
N GLY A 85 5.45 8.61 11.83
CA GLY A 85 4.10 9.15 11.90
C GLY A 85 3.89 10.42 11.07
N GLY A 86 2.63 10.84 10.99
CA GLY A 86 2.19 12.01 10.22
C GLY A 86 0.89 11.75 9.46
N SER A 87 0.21 12.82 9.05
CA SER A 87 -0.91 12.74 8.11
C SER A 87 -0.39 12.84 6.67
N GLU A 88 -0.95 12.07 5.74
CA GLU A 88 -0.65 12.18 4.30
C GLU A 88 -1.02 13.57 3.72
N SER A 89 -1.82 14.36 4.43
CA SER A 89 -2.19 15.73 4.05
C SER A 89 -1.20 16.80 4.55
N THR A 90 0.01 16.42 4.98
CA THR A 90 0.97 17.38 5.54
C THR A 90 1.76 18.11 4.45
N THR A 91 1.60 19.43 4.41
CA THR A 91 2.57 20.34 3.79
C THR A 91 3.67 20.63 4.79
N ARG A 92 4.92 20.60 4.36
CA ARG A 92 6.07 20.95 5.19
C ARG A 92 6.97 21.93 4.46
N ARG A 93 7.27 23.05 5.10
CA ARG A 93 8.29 23.99 4.65
C ARG A 93 9.64 23.61 5.27
N MET A 94 10.68 23.59 4.46
CA MET A 94 12.08 23.56 4.88
C MET A 94 12.78 24.78 4.28
N THR A 95 13.78 25.30 4.97
CA THR A 95 14.64 26.37 4.48
C THR A 95 16.04 25.79 4.35
N LEU A 96 16.66 25.97 3.19
CA LEU A 96 18.04 25.60 2.93
C LEU A 96 18.89 26.87 2.92
N ARG A 97 20.00 26.85 3.65
CA ARG A 97 20.99 27.93 3.61
C ARG A 97 22.00 27.65 2.51
N LEU A 98 22.44 28.73 1.88
CA LEU A 98 23.42 28.73 0.81
C LEU A 98 24.51 29.75 1.09
N THR A 99 25.70 29.44 0.61
CA THR A 99 26.85 30.33 0.56
C THR A 99 27.39 30.41 -0.86
N VAL A 100 28.25 31.39 -1.14
CA VAL A 100 28.97 31.48 -2.41
C VAL A 100 30.39 30.94 -2.19
N GLU A 101 30.77 29.93 -2.98
CA GLU A 101 32.11 29.33 -3.01
C GLU A 101 32.60 29.36 -4.45
N ASP A 102 33.79 29.90 -4.69
CA ASP A 102 34.37 30.10 -6.03
C ASP A 102 33.43 30.82 -7.03
N GLY A 103 32.65 31.78 -6.53
CA GLY A 103 31.70 32.55 -7.34
C GLY A 103 30.40 31.81 -7.67
N GLU A 104 30.17 30.61 -7.13
CA GLU A 104 28.97 29.82 -7.34
C GLU A 104 28.20 29.55 -6.05
N TRP A 105 26.87 29.45 -6.14
CA TRP A 105 26.04 29.06 -5.01
C TRP A 105 26.26 27.60 -4.60
N ARG A 106 26.32 27.35 -3.30
CA ARG A 106 26.45 26.03 -2.67
C ARG A 106 25.58 25.95 -1.42
N VAL A 107 24.97 24.79 -1.18
CA VAL A 107 24.18 24.54 0.04
C VAL A 107 25.11 24.35 1.24
N SER A 108 24.92 25.15 2.29
CA SER A 108 25.77 25.21 3.48
C SER A 108 25.16 24.60 4.74
N ASP A 109 23.86 24.29 4.71
CA ASP A 109 23.16 23.61 5.81
C ASP A 109 22.15 22.61 5.24
N PRO A 110 22.61 21.52 4.62
CA PRO A 110 21.73 20.50 4.08
C PRO A 110 21.10 19.68 5.21
N PRO A 111 19.82 19.26 5.09
CA PRO A 111 19.24 18.33 6.05
C PRO A 111 19.99 17.00 5.99
N ASP A 112 20.30 16.43 7.15
CA ASP A 112 20.79 15.06 7.31
C ASP A 112 19.66 14.05 7.04
N ALA A 113 19.17 14.07 5.80
CA ALA A 113 18.10 13.22 5.33
C ALA A 113 18.19 13.02 3.82
N LEU A 114 17.80 11.84 3.37
CA LEU A 114 17.50 11.58 1.97
C LEU A 114 16.11 12.14 1.65
N VAL A 115 16.04 13.26 0.94
CA VAL A 115 14.79 13.94 0.55
C VAL A 115 14.43 13.56 -0.88
N VAL A 116 13.47 12.65 -1.06
CA VAL A 116 13.17 12.01 -2.34
C VAL A 116 11.67 12.01 -2.67
N PRO A 117 11.28 12.01 -3.95
CA PRO A 117 9.88 11.84 -4.31
C PRO A 117 9.32 10.47 -3.89
N THR A 118 8.02 10.39 -3.60
CA THR A 118 7.31 9.14 -3.24
C THR A 118 7.46 8.06 -4.31
N TRP A 119 7.52 8.42 -5.60
CA TRP A 119 7.75 7.45 -6.68
C TRP A 119 9.13 6.79 -6.57
N PHE A 120 10.17 7.58 -6.25
CA PHE A 120 11.54 7.08 -6.10
C PHE A 120 11.61 6.15 -4.89
N PHE A 121 11.01 6.58 -3.77
CA PHE A 121 10.91 5.78 -2.56
C PHE A 121 10.21 4.44 -2.82
N ALA A 122 9.05 4.45 -3.48
CA ALA A 122 8.31 3.23 -3.81
C ALA A 122 9.02 2.29 -4.81
N GLU A 123 9.93 2.83 -5.63
CA GLU A 123 10.73 2.06 -6.59
C GLU A 123 11.99 1.45 -5.95
N HIS A 124 12.63 2.16 -5.01
CA HIS A 124 13.94 1.77 -4.46
C HIS A 124 13.87 1.20 -3.05
N TYR A 125 12.77 1.41 -2.32
CA TYR A 125 12.58 0.88 -0.98
C TYR A 125 11.41 -0.10 -0.95
N ARG A 126 11.48 -1.04 -0.01
CA ARG A 126 10.40 -1.97 0.27
C ARG A 126 10.17 -2.10 1.78
N PRO A 127 8.93 -2.32 2.23
CA PRO A 127 8.67 -2.59 3.63
C PRO A 127 9.19 -3.99 4.01
N LEU A 128 9.89 -4.08 5.13
CA LEU A 128 10.26 -5.32 5.83
C LEU A 128 10.08 -5.10 7.34
N SER A 129 10.35 -6.12 8.16
CA SER A 129 10.29 -6.00 9.62
C SER A 129 11.65 -6.24 10.29
N LEU A 130 11.99 -5.43 11.28
CA LEU A 130 13.00 -5.76 12.28
C LEU A 130 12.32 -6.53 13.42
N TYR A 131 12.86 -7.65 13.85
CA TYR A 131 12.23 -8.46 14.90
C TYR A 131 12.93 -8.25 16.24
N PHE A 132 12.18 -7.73 17.22
CA PHE A 132 12.62 -7.51 18.60
C PHE A 132 11.90 -8.46 19.54
N LEU A 133 12.37 -8.61 20.76
CA LEU A 133 11.66 -9.40 21.76
C LEU A 133 10.53 -8.60 22.40
N ASP A 134 9.48 -9.28 22.84
CA ASP A 134 8.45 -8.75 23.71
C ASP A 134 8.97 -8.55 25.16
N GLN A 135 8.11 -8.09 26.09
CA GLN A 135 8.54 -7.83 27.47
C GLN A 135 8.85 -9.07 28.28
N THR A 136 8.45 -10.28 27.88
CA THR A 136 8.84 -11.54 28.54
C THR A 136 10.18 -12.05 27.98
N GLY A 137 10.47 -11.77 26.70
CA GLY A 137 11.65 -12.27 25.98
C GLY A 137 11.44 -13.60 25.29
N THR A 138 10.19 -14.03 25.17
CA THR A 138 9.84 -15.32 24.60
C THR A 138 9.28 -15.19 23.20
N THR A 139 8.97 -13.97 22.74
CA THR A 139 8.33 -13.79 21.44
C THR A 139 8.89 -12.62 20.65
N LEU A 140 9.02 -12.83 19.34
CA LEU A 140 9.49 -11.84 18.39
C LEU A 140 8.34 -10.98 17.87
N VAL A 141 8.50 -9.68 18.05
CA VAL A 141 7.56 -8.61 17.68
C VAL A 141 8.10 -7.90 16.43
N PRO A 142 7.32 -7.86 15.34
CA PRO A 142 7.73 -7.22 14.09
C PRO A 142 7.65 -5.69 14.17
N ASN A 143 8.76 -4.98 13.98
CA ASN A 143 8.78 -3.53 13.76
C ASN A 143 8.96 -3.24 12.27
N ARG A 144 7.92 -2.73 11.61
CA ARG A 144 7.98 -2.39 10.18
C ARG A 144 9.00 -1.26 9.89
N VAL A 145 9.81 -1.45 8.86
CA VAL A 145 10.82 -0.52 8.36
C VAL A 145 10.86 -0.54 6.84
N PHE A 146 11.30 0.55 6.22
CA PHE A 146 11.50 0.63 4.78
C PHE A 146 12.99 0.59 4.46
N VAL A 147 13.42 -0.50 3.84
CA VAL A 147 14.83 -0.72 3.50
C VAL A 147 15.05 -0.67 1.99
N PRO A 148 16.27 -0.34 1.53
CA PRO A 148 16.62 -0.42 0.12
C PRO A 148 16.32 -1.82 -0.47
N ARG A 149 15.89 -1.87 -1.73
CA ARG A 149 15.78 -3.10 -2.51
C ARG A 149 17.16 -3.58 -2.97
N GLY A 150 17.30 -4.88 -3.22
CA GLY A 150 18.54 -5.48 -3.73
C GLY A 150 19.56 -5.79 -2.64
N ASP A 151 20.84 -5.74 -3.00
CA ASP A 151 21.95 -6.28 -2.21
C ASP A 151 22.26 -5.48 -0.93
N ASP A 152 21.78 -4.24 -0.82
CA ASP A 152 21.94 -3.41 0.38
C ASP A 152 20.97 -3.78 1.52
N ALA A 153 19.90 -4.53 1.20
CA ALA A 153 18.84 -4.85 2.16
C ALA A 153 19.34 -5.59 3.43
N PRO A 154 20.19 -6.64 3.33
CA PRO A 154 20.69 -7.37 4.50
C PRO A 154 21.46 -6.45 5.46
N THR A 155 22.31 -5.58 4.90
CA THR A 155 23.10 -4.64 5.69
C THR A 155 22.21 -3.60 6.38
N ALA A 156 21.23 -3.04 5.67
CA ALA A 156 20.27 -2.09 6.24
C ALA A 156 19.45 -2.72 7.37
N LEU A 157 19.01 -3.96 7.20
CA LEU A 157 18.26 -4.71 8.21
C LEU A 157 19.07 -4.95 9.49
N VAL A 158 20.32 -5.43 9.37
CA VAL A 158 21.15 -5.67 10.56
C VAL A 158 21.47 -4.35 11.27
N ARG A 159 21.87 -3.29 10.53
CA ARG A 159 22.08 -1.97 11.14
C ARG A 159 20.83 -1.46 11.86
N GLY A 160 19.67 -1.63 11.24
CA GLY A 160 18.38 -1.30 11.84
C GLY A 160 18.13 -2.03 13.16
N LEU A 161 18.39 -3.34 13.19
CA LEU A 161 18.22 -4.18 14.36
C LEU A 161 19.18 -3.80 15.51
N LEU A 162 20.45 -3.52 15.18
CA LEU A 162 21.45 -3.06 16.16
C LEU A 162 21.08 -1.69 16.76
N GLY A 163 20.40 -0.84 16.00
CA GLY A 163 19.85 0.43 16.49
C GLY A 163 18.70 0.28 17.50
N GLY A 164 18.25 -0.95 17.78
CA GLY A 164 17.19 -1.23 18.76
C GLY A 164 15.77 -0.90 18.26
N PRO A 165 14.75 -1.06 19.13
CA PRO A 165 13.35 -0.83 18.75
C PRO A 165 13.02 0.61 18.36
N GLY A 166 12.06 0.78 17.45
CA GLY A 166 11.51 2.09 17.09
C GLY A 166 10.79 2.76 18.27
N ALA A 167 10.76 4.09 18.32
CA ALA A 167 10.10 4.83 19.41
C ALA A 167 8.63 4.43 19.61
N ALA A 168 7.94 4.04 18.53
CA ALA A 168 6.56 3.57 18.57
C ALA A 168 6.39 2.22 19.28
N LEU A 169 7.40 1.33 19.27
CA LEU A 169 7.31 -0.01 19.88
C LEU A 169 8.22 -0.20 21.10
N ALA A 170 9.15 0.72 21.34
CA ALA A 170 10.07 0.68 22.48
C ALA A 170 9.38 0.45 23.84
N PRO A 171 8.16 0.98 24.12
CA PRO A 171 7.48 0.70 25.40
C PRO A 171 7.07 -0.76 25.59
N VAL A 172 6.99 -1.56 24.52
CA VAL A 172 6.48 -2.94 24.55
C VAL A 172 7.44 -3.97 23.98
N THR A 173 8.66 -3.57 23.66
CA THR A 173 9.69 -4.44 23.09
C THR A 173 11.05 -4.20 23.75
N ARG A 174 11.93 -5.18 23.64
CA ARG A 174 13.32 -5.12 24.11
C ARG A 174 14.25 -5.78 23.10
N THR A 175 15.53 -5.46 23.16
CA THR A 175 16.56 -6.14 22.35
C THR A 175 17.48 -6.98 23.22
N ALA A 176 17.83 -8.17 22.76
CA ALA A 176 18.88 -8.97 23.38
C ALA A 176 20.29 -8.52 22.98
N VAL A 177 20.41 -7.75 21.91
CA VAL A 177 21.68 -7.19 21.41
C VAL A 177 22.27 -6.28 22.49
N PRO A 178 23.53 -6.50 22.91
CA PRO A 178 24.20 -5.61 23.86
C PRO A 178 24.26 -4.16 23.37
N ALA A 179 24.25 -3.24 24.33
CA ALA A 179 24.58 -1.85 24.02
C ALA A 179 26.00 -1.78 23.43
N ARG A 180 26.22 -0.85 22.48
CA ARG A 180 27.49 -0.66 21.76
C ARG A 180 27.89 -1.80 20.81
N THR A 181 27.01 -2.75 20.52
CA THR A 181 27.24 -3.67 19.40
C THR A 181 27.14 -2.92 18.08
N GLY A 182 28.20 -2.98 17.28
CA GLY A 182 28.30 -2.34 15.97
C GLY A 182 28.27 -3.35 14.83
N LEU A 183 28.22 -2.83 13.61
CA LEU A 183 28.42 -3.60 12.39
C LEU A 183 29.70 -3.06 11.71
N ASP A 184 30.77 -3.85 11.71
CA ASP A 184 32.09 -3.40 11.27
C ASP A 184 32.17 -3.22 9.75
N LEU A 185 31.59 -4.16 9.00
CA LEU A 185 31.54 -4.16 7.55
C LEU A 185 30.12 -4.47 7.07
N SER A 186 29.87 -4.29 5.78
CA SER A 186 28.58 -4.68 5.19
C SER A 186 28.35 -6.19 5.34
N VAL A 187 27.08 -6.58 5.48
CA VAL A 187 26.68 -7.98 5.50
C VAL A 187 26.89 -8.55 4.09
N VAL A 188 27.67 -9.63 4.00
CA VAL A 188 27.98 -10.28 2.73
C VAL A 188 27.17 -11.57 2.63
N VAL A 189 26.48 -11.78 1.50
CA VAL A 189 25.71 -13.01 1.26
C VAL A 189 26.43 -13.83 0.18
N ARG A 190 26.83 -15.06 0.53
CA ARG A 190 27.47 -16.04 -0.38
C ARG A 190 26.86 -17.41 -0.17
N ASP A 191 26.45 -18.08 -1.25
CA ASP A 191 25.86 -19.43 -1.22
C ASP A 191 24.71 -19.56 -0.20
N GLY A 192 23.91 -18.50 -0.09
CA GLY A 192 22.80 -18.39 0.86
C GLY A 192 23.19 -18.24 2.34
N VAL A 193 24.46 -18.05 2.64
CA VAL A 193 24.95 -17.71 3.99
C VAL A 193 25.18 -16.20 4.07
N ALA A 194 24.53 -15.54 5.03
CA ALA A 194 24.81 -14.15 5.38
C ALA A 194 25.89 -14.10 6.46
N ASP A 195 27.08 -13.62 6.11
CA ASP A 195 28.15 -13.29 7.04
C ASP A 195 27.90 -11.90 7.64
N VAL A 196 27.71 -11.84 8.95
CA VAL A 196 27.36 -10.65 9.73
C VAL A 196 28.53 -10.28 10.64
N PRO A 197 29.38 -9.32 10.25
CA PRO A 197 30.55 -8.91 11.02
C PRO A 197 30.16 -7.90 12.10
N LEU A 198 30.15 -8.35 13.35
CA LEU A 198 29.77 -7.56 14.52
C LEU A 198 31.00 -7.16 15.32
N SER A 199 30.92 -5.99 15.95
CA SER A 199 31.81 -5.58 17.04
C SER A 199 31.07 -5.55 18.37
N GLY A 200 31.82 -5.68 19.47
CA GLY A 200 31.31 -5.61 20.83
C GLY A 200 31.07 -6.98 21.48
N PRO A 201 30.41 -7.03 22.66
CA PRO A 201 30.48 -8.20 23.53
C PRO A 201 29.48 -9.31 23.14
N VAL A 202 29.25 -9.54 21.84
CA VAL A 202 28.32 -10.58 21.38
C VAL A 202 28.91 -11.98 21.62
N ALA A 203 30.22 -12.13 21.46
CA ALA A 203 30.90 -13.42 21.64
C ALA A 203 30.96 -13.91 23.07
N SER A 204 30.91 -13.01 24.05
CA SER A 204 30.92 -13.32 25.48
C SER A 204 29.52 -13.47 26.09
N LEU A 205 28.46 -13.40 25.28
CA LEU A 205 27.09 -13.53 25.79
C LEU A 205 26.82 -14.94 26.34
N PRO A 206 26.11 -15.05 27.49
CA PRO A 206 25.58 -16.32 27.94
C PRO A 206 24.70 -16.98 26.88
N GLY A 207 24.72 -18.32 26.83
CA GLY A 207 24.00 -19.12 25.84
C GLY A 207 22.54 -18.68 25.59
N PRO A 208 21.70 -18.50 26.63
CA PRO A 208 20.32 -18.05 26.47
C PRO A 208 20.16 -16.66 25.83
N ARG A 209 21.06 -15.73 26.12
CA ARG A 209 21.02 -14.37 25.56
C ARG A 209 21.56 -14.33 24.13
N LEU A 210 22.61 -15.09 23.85
CA LEU A 210 23.12 -15.29 22.49
C LEU A 210 22.04 -15.94 21.59
N ALA A 211 21.31 -16.92 22.13
CA ALA A 211 20.15 -17.54 21.49
C ALA A 211 19.09 -16.51 21.08
N GLN A 212 18.79 -15.54 21.94
CA GLN A 212 17.88 -14.44 21.62
C GLN A 212 18.44 -13.49 20.54
N VAL A 213 19.73 -13.16 20.58
CA VAL A 213 20.39 -12.35 19.53
C VAL A 213 20.27 -13.05 18.17
N LEU A 214 20.62 -14.34 18.11
CA LEU A 214 20.51 -15.15 16.90
C LEU A 214 19.08 -15.20 16.39
N ALA A 215 18.08 -15.35 17.27
CA ALA A 215 16.68 -15.37 16.88
C ALA A 215 16.23 -14.06 16.23
N GLN A 216 16.62 -12.91 16.79
CA GLN A 216 16.31 -11.59 16.21
C GLN A 216 16.98 -11.41 14.84
N VAL A 217 18.27 -11.75 14.71
CA VAL A 217 19.02 -11.61 13.45
C VAL A 217 18.49 -12.54 12.37
N THR A 218 18.33 -13.83 12.69
CA THR A 218 17.86 -14.85 11.73
C THR A 218 16.46 -14.56 11.23
N THR A 219 15.53 -14.20 12.11
CA THR A 219 14.14 -13.88 11.73
C THR A 219 14.07 -12.60 10.89
N THR A 220 14.89 -11.60 11.22
CA THR A 220 14.99 -10.37 10.42
C THR A 220 15.51 -10.66 9.01
N LEU A 221 16.61 -11.42 8.89
CA LEU A 221 17.22 -11.74 7.60
C LEU A 221 16.46 -12.79 6.78
N ARG A 222 15.61 -13.61 7.41
CA ARG A 222 14.73 -14.60 6.75
C ARG A 222 13.88 -13.99 5.62
N GLN A 223 13.54 -12.72 5.72
CA GLN A 223 12.73 -11.99 4.73
C GLN A 223 13.49 -11.68 3.42
N VAL A 224 14.80 -11.94 3.38
CA VAL A 224 15.61 -11.82 2.16
C VAL A 224 15.71 -13.21 1.52
N PRO A 225 15.04 -13.47 0.37
CA PRO A 225 14.86 -14.83 -0.16
C PRO A 225 16.16 -15.59 -0.47
N THR A 226 17.25 -14.87 -0.73
CA THR A 226 18.56 -15.46 -1.02
C THR A 226 19.25 -15.99 0.24
N ILE A 227 18.85 -15.59 1.44
CA ILE A 227 19.49 -15.98 2.71
C ILE A 227 18.79 -17.21 3.29
N ARG A 228 19.57 -18.26 3.53
CA ARG A 228 19.14 -19.52 4.16
C ARG A 228 19.82 -19.79 5.49
N ARG A 229 21.02 -19.24 5.70
CA ARG A 229 21.79 -19.36 6.94
C ARG A 229 22.41 -18.02 7.33
N VAL A 230 22.68 -17.86 8.61
CA VAL A 230 23.37 -16.69 9.17
C VAL A 230 24.62 -17.15 9.91
N ARG A 231 25.74 -16.45 9.68
CA ARG A 231 26.99 -16.59 10.41
C ARG A 231 27.33 -15.25 11.07
N LEU A 232 27.35 -15.22 12.40
CA LEU A 232 27.86 -14.07 13.13
C LEU A 232 29.39 -14.15 13.19
N ARG A 233 30.07 -13.01 13.06
CA ARG A 233 31.51 -12.89 13.25
C ARG A 233 31.81 -11.85 14.32
N ASP A 234 32.88 -12.09 15.05
CA ASP A 234 33.50 -11.14 15.97
C ASP A 234 34.89 -10.83 15.41
N GLY A 235 35.06 -9.63 14.86
CA GLY A 235 36.16 -9.32 13.94
C GLY A 235 36.23 -10.31 12.77
N ASP A 236 37.41 -10.89 12.53
CA ASP A 236 37.63 -11.86 11.46
C ASP A 236 37.24 -13.29 11.83
N ALA A 237 36.91 -13.60 13.08
CA ALA A 237 36.61 -14.96 13.50
C ALA A 237 35.10 -15.24 13.47
N PRO A 238 34.65 -16.37 12.87
CA PRO A 238 33.26 -16.78 12.99
C PRO A 238 32.96 -17.24 14.41
N LEU A 239 31.85 -16.76 14.96
CA LEU A 239 31.39 -17.16 16.27
C LEU A 239 31.03 -18.66 16.26
N THR A 240 31.60 -19.41 17.19
CA THR A 240 31.24 -20.82 17.42
C THR A 240 30.13 -20.90 18.46
N LEU A 241 29.04 -21.54 18.09
CA LEU A 241 27.87 -21.73 18.95
C LEU A 241 28.10 -22.86 19.96
N PRO A 242 27.31 -22.96 21.04
CA PRO A 242 27.45 -24.02 22.03
C PRO A 242 27.38 -25.45 21.47
N ASN A 243 26.73 -25.64 20.31
CA ASN A 243 26.64 -26.92 19.60
C ASN A 243 27.80 -27.16 18.60
N GLY A 244 28.86 -26.35 18.65
CA GLY A 244 30.02 -26.41 17.74
C GLY A 244 29.79 -25.84 16.34
N GLN A 245 28.56 -25.45 15.98
CA GLN A 245 28.26 -24.90 14.67
C GLN A 245 28.73 -23.44 14.54
N ARG A 246 29.12 -23.05 13.32
CA ARG A 246 29.54 -21.68 12.97
C ARG A 246 28.52 -20.91 12.14
N SER A 247 27.34 -21.47 11.93
CA SER A 247 26.21 -20.79 11.28
C SER A 247 24.91 -21.47 11.68
N VAL A 248 23.79 -20.77 11.59
CA VAL A 248 22.44 -21.29 11.90
C VAL A 248 21.50 -21.07 10.73
N SER A 249 20.48 -21.91 10.63
CA SER A 249 19.36 -21.70 9.71
C SER A 249 18.63 -20.40 10.02
N VAL A 250 18.05 -19.75 9.01
CA VAL A 250 17.11 -18.63 9.21
C VAL A 250 15.84 -19.04 9.98
N GLU A 251 15.57 -20.35 10.09
CA GLU A 251 14.48 -20.90 10.91
C GLU A 251 14.82 -20.99 12.41
N TYR A 252 16.05 -20.64 12.83
CA TYR A 252 16.45 -20.69 14.24
C TYR A 252 15.53 -19.88 15.16
N GLY A 253 14.98 -18.76 14.66
CA GLY A 253 14.04 -17.92 15.38
C GLY A 253 12.63 -18.49 15.52
N ALA A 254 12.30 -19.62 14.90
CA ALA A 254 10.95 -20.20 14.89
C ALA A 254 10.39 -20.42 16.30
N ARG A 255 11.22 -20.84 17.27
CA ARG A 255 10.81 -21.02 18.68
C ARG A 255 10.39 -19.72 19.40
N TYR A 256 10.76 -18.55 18.86
CA TYR A 256 10.31 -17.25 19.36
C TYR A 256 9.25 -16.64 18.43
N SER A 257 8.85 -17.35 17.38
CA SER A 257 7.79 -16.88 16.50
C SER A 257 6.49 -16.81 17.29
N PRO A 258 5.62 -15.82 17.01
CA PRO A 258 4.24 -15.88 17.49
C PRO A 258 3.42 -17.01 16.85
N ARG A 259 4.01 -17.77 15.90
CA ARG A 259 3.56 -19.12 15.54
C ARG A 259 4.17 -20.09 16.56
N VAL A 260 3.38 -20.44 17.57
CA VAL A 260 3.75 -21.45 18.57
C VAL A 260 3.90 -22.80 17.87
N ASP A 261 4.84 -23.65 18.31
CA ASP A 261 4.88 -25.05 17.89
C ASP A 261 3.54 -25.73 18.26
N GLY A 262 2.91 -26.39 17.29
CA GLY A 262 1.53 -26.89 17.45
C GLY A 262 0.44 -25.87 17.10
N SER A 263 0.78 -24.67 16.62
CA SER A 263 -0.22 -23.73 16.12
C SER A 263 -1.05 -24.35 14.99
N SER A 264 -2.37 -24.28 15.13
CA SER A 264 -3.28 -24.86 14.17
C SER A 264 -3.32 -24.03 12.88
N GLU A 265 -3.06 -24.68 11.75
CA GLU A 265 -3.32 -24.12 10.41
C GLU A 265 -4.75 -24.38 9.96
N ALA A 266 -5.55 -25.08 10.77
CA ALA A 266 -6.93 -25.38 10.45
C ALA A 266 -7.78 -24.10 10.40
N VAL A 267 -8.73 -24.12 9.48
CA VAL A 267 -9.78 -23.12 9.42
C VAL A 267 -10.91 -23.54 10.35
N TYR A 268 -11.41 -22.62 11.17
CA TYR A 268 -12.48 -22.88 12.17
C TYR A 268 -13.71 -22.01 11.91
N GLY A 269 -14.89 -22.60 12.09
CA GLY A 269 -16.17 -21.90 11.95
C GLY A 269 -17.33 -22.57 12.65
N LEU A 270 -18.54 -22.07 12.37
CA LEU A 270 -19.78 -22.57 12.97
C LEU A 270 -20.75 -23.11 11.91
N ARG A 271 -21.18 -24.37 12.06
CA ARG A 271 -22.19 -25.02 11.20
C ARG A 271 -23.42 -25.40 12.00
N GLY A 272 -24.51 -24.65 11.88
CA GLY A 272 -25.71 -24.89 12.69
C GLY A 272 -25.44 -24.68 14.19
N GLY A 273 -24.64 -23.65 14.52
CA GLY A 273 -24.33 -23.29 15.90
C GLY A 273 -23.27 -24.14 16.61
N ARG A 274 -22.69 -25.16 15.96
CA ARG A 274 -21.59 -25.98 16.49
C ARG A 274 -20.26 -25.66 15.80
N LEU A 275 -19.16 -25.78 16.54
CA LEU A 275 -17.80 -25.55 16.08
C LEU A 275 -17.33 -26.67 15.15
N VAL A 276 -16.80 -26.29 14.00
CA VAL A 276 -16.21 -27.18 12.99
C VAL A 276 -14.82 -26.70 12.61
N SER A 277 -13.95 -27.62 12.19
CA SER A 277 -12.60 -27.32 11.68
C SER A 277 -12.26 -28.12 10.41
N GLY A 278 -11.27 -27.63 9.65
CA GLY A 278 -10.70 -28.31 8.48
C GLY A 278 -11.00 -27.64 7.14
N GLY A 279 -10.72 -28.34 6.04
CA GLY A 279 -11.05 -27.92 4.66
C GLY A 279 -12.26 -28.68 4.11
N GLY A 280 -12.86 -28.20 3.02
CA GLY A 280 -14.04 -28.85 2.42
C GLY A 280 -15.29 -28.67 3.29
N SER A 281 -16.00 -29.75 3.62
CA SER A 281 -17.25 -29.75 4.41
C SER A 281 -17.06 -29.50 5.91
N GLY A 282 -15.82 -29.59 6.43
CA GLY A 282 -15.50 -29.39 7.84
C GLY A 282 -16.01 -30.51 8.76
N SER A 283 -15.14 -30.95 9.67
CA SER A 283 -15.49 -31.92 10.71
C SER A 283 -15.88 -31.18 11.99
N ALA A 284 -16.85 -31.71 12.74
CA ALA A 284 -17.09 -31.20 14.09
C ALA A 284 -15.79 -31.36 14.89
N VAL A 285 -15.43 -30.31 15.64
CA VAL A 285 -14.31 -30.42 16.58
C VAL A 285 -14.71 -31.35 17.71
N ASP A 286 -13.70 -31.88 18.41
CA ASP A 286 -13.95 -32.66 19.61
C ASP A 286 -14.48 -31.76 20.75
N GLY A 287 -15.12 -32.39 21.73
CA GLY A 287 -15.69 -31.71 22.87
C GLY A 287 -17.03 -31.00 22.62
N PRO A 288 -17.54 -30.31 23.66
CA PRO A 288 -18.94 -29.90 23.71
C PRO A 288 -19.29 -28.77 22.72
N LEU A 289 -18.31 -28.01 22.25
CA LEU A 289 -18.55 -26.97 21.24
C LEU A 289 -18.83 -27.58 19.85
N GLY A 290 -18.31 -28.77 19.54
CA GLY A 290 -18.56 -29.48 18.29
C GLY A 290 -19.78 -30.42 18.33
N ALA A 291 -20.13 -30.91 19.53
CA ALA A 291 -21.29 -31.79 19.74
C ALA A 291 -22.64 -31.14 19.40
N GLY A 292 -22.74 -29.81 19.54
CA GLY A 292 -23.97 -29.04 19.29
C GLY A 292 -24.79 -28.77 20.56
N GLY A 293 -25.95 -28.12 20.42
CA GLY A 293 -26.86 -27.80 21.54
C GLY A 293 -26.58 -26.47 22.27
N LEU A 294 -25.46 -25.80 21.98
CA LEU A 294 -25.11 -24.49 22.58
C LEU A 294 -25.49 -23.28 21.71
N ASP A 295 -25.90 -23.53 20.46
CA ASP A 295 -26.25 -22.54 19.44
C ASP A 295 -25.35 -21.30 19.43
N LEU A 296 -24.10 -21.47 19.00
CA LEU A 296 -23.12 -20.39 18.97
C LEU A 296 -23.35 -19.45 17.78
N ARG A 297 -23.19 -18.14 18.00
CA ARG A 297 -23.17 -17.13 16.93
C ARG A 297 -21.78 -16.67 16.54
N SER A 298 -20.75 -16.85 17.35
CA SER A 298 -19.37 -16.48 17.01
C SER A 298 -18.39 -17.23 17.88
N VAL A 299 -17.18 -17.44 17.37
CA VAL A 299 -16.13 -18.19 18.07
C VAL A 299 -14.77 -17.53 17.91
N GLY A 300 -13.98 -17.55 18.98
CA GLY A 300 -12.54 -17.38 18.96
C GLY A 300 -11.88 -18.71 19.32
N VAL A 301 -10.76 -19.02 18.68
CA VAL A 301 -9.98 -20.24 18.94
C VAL A 301 -8.59 -19.81 19.37
N ALA A 302 -8.04 -20.48 20.39
CA ALA A 302 -6.67 -20.30 20.84
C ALA A 302 -5.66 -20.58 19.71
N VAL A 303 -4.44 -20.05 19.84
CA VAL A 303 -3.45 -20.15 18.75
C VAL A 303 -3.02 -21.60 18.49
N THR A 304 -2.95 -22.40 19.54
CA THR A 304 -2.69 -23.85 19.55
C THR A 304 -3.85 -24.66 18.96
N GLY A 305 -5.08 -24.15 19.00
CA GLY A 305 -6.26 -24.86 18.53
C GLY A 305 -6.83 -25.87 19.51
N ASP A 306 -6.34 -25.89 20.75
CA ASP A 306 -6.76 -26.76 21.87
C ASP A 306 -7.93 -26.20 22.69
N ARG A 307 -8.26 -24.91 22.53
CA ARG A 307 -9.30 -24.21 23.30
C ARG A 307 -10.08 -23.27 22.42
N ALA A 308 -11.36 -23.12 22.72
CA ALA A 308 -12.19 -22.12 22.06
C ALA A 308 -13.16 -21.44 23.03
N THR A 309 -13.48 -20.19 22.68
CA THR A 309 -14.51 -19.40 23.34
C THR A 309 -15.60 -19.05 22.33
N GLY A 310 -16.82 -19.46 22.61
CA GLY A 310 -18.02 -19.16 21.84
C GLY A 310 -18.90 -18.11 22.50
N VAL A 311 -19.59 -17.30 21.69
CA VAL A 311 -20.71 -16.46 22.11
C VAL A 311 -21.99 -17.13 21.66
N GLY A 312 -22.93 -17.33 22.58
CA GLY A 312 -24.24 -17.92 22.28
C GLY A 312 -25.09 -17.06 21.34
N ALA A 313 -26.13 -17.64 20.76
CA ALA A 313 -27.07 -16.96 19.86
C ALA A 313 -27.74 -15.74 20.51
N ASP A 314 -27.89 -15.75 21.83
CA ASP A 314 -28.38 -14.64 22.65
C ASP A 314 -27.48 -13.39 22.59
N GLY A 315 -26.21 -13.55 22.19
CA GLY A 315 -25.18 -12.53 22.19
C GLY A 315 -24.68 -12.11 23.56
N ARG A 316 -25.10 -12.80 24.62
CA ARG A 316 -24.82 -12.43 26.01
C ARG A 316 -23.93 -13.45 26.69
N SER A 317 -24.20 -14.73 26.45
CA SER A 317 -23.50 -15.82 27.11
C SER A 317 -22.19 -16.13 26.40
N VAL A 318 -21.09 -16.15 27.16
CA VAL A 318 -19.75 -16.50 26.64
C VAL A 318 -19.29 -17.80 27.30
N LEU A 319 -19.00 -18.78 26.46
CA LEU A 319 -18.74 -20.16 26.83
C LEU A 319 -17.32 -20.52 26.39
N ALA A 320 -16.51 -21.10 27.27
CA ALA A 320 -15.19 -21.62 26.94
C ALA A 320 -15.16 -23.14 27.16
N ALA A 321 -14.44 -23.85 26.29
CA ALA A 321 -14.21 -25.28 26.44
C ALA A 321 -12.85 -25.67 25.84
N SER A 322 -12.31 -26.79 26.33
CA SER A 322 -11.24 -27.52 25.67
C SER A 322 -11.75 -28.19 24.38
N LEU A 323 -10.88 -28.27 23.39
CA LEU A 323 -11.03 -28.98 22.12
C LEU A 323 -10.18 -30.26 22.10
N ASP A 324 -9.38 -30.52 23.13
CA ASP A 324 -8.63 -31.75 23.27
C ASP A 324 -9.56 -32.91 23.64
N ARG A 325 -9.42 -34.06 22.98
CA ARG A 325 -10.28 -35.24 23.24
C ARG A 325 -10.24 -35.72 24.68
N ASP A 326 -9.07 -35.68 25.29
CA ASP A 326 -8.85 -36.22 26.64
C ASP A 326 -9.35 -35.26 27.73
N ASP A 327 -9.38 -33.96 27.45
CA ASP A 327 -9.90 -32.91 28.34
C ASP A 327 -11.32 -32.45 27.94
N ALA A 328 -11.90 -32.97 26.84
CA ALA A 328 -13.27 -32.70 26.43
C ALA A 328 -14.32 -33.05 27.52
N LEU A 329 -13.93 -33.88 28.48
CA LEU A 329 -14.72 -34.29 29.64
C LEU A 329 -14.87 -33.19 30.71
N SER A 330 -14.03 -32.14 30.71
CA SER A 330 -14.13 -31.03 31.68
C SER A 330 -15.30 -30.07 31.42
N GLY A 331 -16.01 -30.23 30.30
CA GLY A 331 -17.29 -29.59 30.02
C GLY A 331 -17.20 -28.13 29.59
N VAL A 332 -18.36 -27.52 29.35
CA VAL A 332 -18.46 -26.10 28.95
C VAL A 332 -18.50 -25.21 30.18
N ARG A 333 -17.59 -24.25 30.27
CA ARG A 333 -17.61 -23.23 31.31
C ARG A 333 -18.16 -21.92 30.77
N ARG A 334 -19.18 -21.36 31.42
CA ARG A 334 -19.59 -19.97 31.15
C ARG A 334 -18.60 -19.01 31.81
N VAL A 335 -17.84 -18.28 31.01
CA VAL A 335 -16.75 -17.41 31.47
C VAL A 335 -17.14 -15.94 31.59
N TYR A 336 -18.20 -15.53 30.90
CA TYR A 336 -18.71 -14.17 30.96
C TYR A 336 -20.19 -14.10 30.58
N THR A 337 -20.90 -13.08 31.07
CA THR A 337 -22.26 -12.73 30.64
C THR A 337 -22.33 -11.23 30.41
N GLY A 338 -22.62 -10.84 29.16
CA GLY A 338 -22.66 -9.45 28.70
C GLY A 338 -24.04 -9.00 28.22
N VAL A 339 -24.06 -7.90 27.46
CA VAL A 339 -25.25 -7.36 26.79
C VAL A 339 -25.26 -7.75 25.32
N ASP A 340 -24.13 -7.56 24.64
CA ASP A 340 -23.94 -7.89 23.23
C ASP A 340 -22.45 -8.03 22.91
N VAL A 341 -21.93 -9.25 23.09
CA VAL A 341 -20.50 -9.56 23.04
C VAL A 341 -20.06 -9.83 21.60
N LEU A 342 -19.08 -9.09 21.11
CA LEU A 342 -18.45 -9.31 19.80
C LEU A 342 -17.72 -10.66 19.76
N ARG A 343 -17.27 -11.05 18.56
CA ARG A 343 -16.44 -12.25 18.36
C ARG A 343 -15.24 -12.23 19.34
N PRO A 344 -15.02 -13.30 20.13
CA PRO A 344 -13.87 -13.40 21.03
C PRO A 344 -12.55 -13.40 20.25
N ALA A 345 -11.54 -12.71 20.77
CA ALA A 345 -10.19 -12.67 20.19
C ALA A 345 -9.18 -13.27 21.18
N TYR A 346 -8.37 -14.23 20.74
CA TYR A 346 -7.30 -14.78 21.56
C TYR A 346 -6.00 -13.99 21.39
N ASP A 347 -5.27 -13.82 22.48
CA ASP A 347 -3.85 -13.48 22.43
C ASP A 347 -2.98 -14.74 22.54
N MET A 348 -1.68 -14.57 22.32
CA MET A 348 -0.67 -15.66 22.30
C MET A 348 -0.42 -16.37 23.63
N PHE A 349 -1.01 -15.89 24.72
CA PHE A 349 -0.92 -16.54 26.04
C PHE A 349 -2.27 -17.19 26.40
N ASP A 350 -3.04 -17.58 25.38
CA ASP A 350 -4.34 -18.24 25.47
C ASP A 350 -5.42 -17.51 26.26
N ARG A 351 -5.28 -16.19 26.41
CA ARG A 351 -6.30 -15.35 27.03
C ARG A 351 -7.29 -14.83 26.02
N THR A 352 -8.53 -14.75 26.44
CA THR A 352 -9.62 -14.29 25.60
C THR A 352 -9.95 -12.82 25.88
N TRP A 353 -9.89 -12.01 24.84
CA TRP A 353 -10.35 -10.64 24.83
C TRP A 353 -11.77 -10.58 24.29
N LEU A 354 -12.64 -9.92 25.06
CA LEU A 354 -14.05 -9.74 24.74
C LEU A 354 -14.37 -8.24 24.67
N VAL A 355 -15.24 -7.87 23.73
CA VAL A 355 -15.82 -6.54 23.65
C VAL A 355 -17.33 -6.66 23.80
N ASP A 356 -17.84 -6.21 24.94
CA ASP A 356 -19.25 -6.19 25.27
C ASP A 356 -19.85 -4.83 24.92
N ARG A 357 -20.70 -4.79 23.88
CA ARG A 357 -21.34 -3.56 23.40
C ARG A 357 -22.55 -3.25 24.28
N ARG A 358 -22.48 -2.12 24.99
CA ARG A 358 -23.55 -1.65 25.88
C ARG A 358 -24.13 -0.33 25.37
N PRO A 359 -25.35 0.06 25.80
CA PRO A 359 -25.93 1.36 25.45
C PRO A 359 -25.02 2.55 25.78
N GLY A 360 -24.27 2.48 26.89
CA GLY A 360 -23.29 3.49 27.31
C GLY A 360 -21.90 3.36 26.67
N GLY A 361 -21.74 2.52 25.65
CA GLY A 361 -20.47 2.24 24.98
C GLY A 361 -19.85 0.89 25.35
N ALA A 362 -18.79 0.51 24.64
CA ALA A 362 -18.17 -0.79 24.77
C ALA A 362 -17.41 -0.97 26.10
N ARG A 363 -17.49 -2.16 26.68
CA ARG A 363 -16.65 -2.63 27.77
C ARG A 363 -15.70 -3.69 27.23
N VAL A 364 -14.40 -3.52 27.45
CA VAL A 364 -13.40 -4.54 27.11
C VAL A 364 -13.14 -5.42 28.33
N VAL A 365 -13.18 -6.73 28.15
CA VAL A 365 -13.00 -7.73 29.21
C VAL A 365 -11.90 -8.69 28.79
N LEU A 366 -10.96 -8.94 29.70
CA LEU A 366 -9.97 -10.00 29.57
C LEU A 366 -10.43 -11.18 30.40
N VAL A 367 -10.43 -12.36 29.80
CA VAL A 367 -10.71 -13.64 30.45
C VAL A 367 -9.44 -14.47 30.42
N ASP A 368 -8.99 -14.86 31.61
CA ASP A 368 -7.86 -15.76 31.83
C ASP A 368 -8.23 -16.79 32.93
N ASP A 369 -7.25 -17.54 33.42
CA ASP A 369 -7.48 -18.55 34.47
C ASP A 369 -7.92 -17.94 35.80
N ARG A 370 -7.68 -16.64 36.02
CA ARG A 370 -8.13 -15.90 37.22
C ARG A 370 -9.57 -15.40 37.07
N GLY A 371 -10.19 -15.58 35.90
CA GLY A 371 -11.56 -15.18 35.60
C GLY A 371 -11.65 -13.96 34.68
N ALA A 372 -12.85 -13.37 34.61
CA ALA A 372 -13.14 -12.23 33.75
C ALA A 372 -12.91 -10.91 34.49
N ARG A 373 -12.09 -10.01 33.92
CA ARG A 373 -11.84 -8.67 34.46
C ARG A 373 -11.94 -7.59 33.39
N VAL A 374 -12.43 -6.41 33.78
CA VAL A 374 -12.53 -5.26 32.88
C VAL A 374 -11.15 -4.66 32.63
N VAL A 375 -10.86 -4.35 31.37
CA VAL A 375 -9.62 -3.68 30.95
C VAL A 375 -9.99 -2.34 30.33
N GLN A 376 -9.36 -1.26 30.80
CA GLN A 376 -9.47 0.04 30.14
C GLN A 376 -8.62 0.06 28.89
N VAL A 377 -9.27 0.24 27.74
CA VAL A 377 -8.63 0.39 26.43
C VAL A 377 -8.91 1.79 25.90
N PRO A 378 -7.93 2.72 25.98
CA PRO A 378 -8.09 4.09 25.50
C PRO A 378 -8.58 4.12 24.06
N GLY A 379 -9.57 4.99 23.76
CA GLY A 379 -10.14 5.12 22.42
C GLY A 379 -11.12 4.01 22.00
N VAL A 380 -11.27 2.95 22.81
CA VAL A 380 -12.18 1.82 22.55
C VAL A 380 -13.24 1.69 23.63
N THR A 381 -12.84 1.69 24.90
CA THR A 381 -13.77 1.61 26.04
C THR A 381 -14.67 2.86 26.06
N GLY A 382 -15.97 2.65 26.26
CA GLY A 382 -16.98 3.72 26.21
C GLY A 382 -17.36 4.19 24.80
N ARG A 383 -16.83 3.57 23.74
CA ARG A 383 -17.16 3.92 22.34
C ARG A 383 -18.04 2.87 21.67
N ARG A 384 -18.61 3.19 20.50
CA ARG A 384 -19.29 2.20 19.67
C ARG A 384 -18.25 1.39 18.91
N VAL A 385 -18.08 0.12 19.26
CA VAL A 385 -17.09 -0.78 18.64
C VAL A 385 -17.80 -1.78 17.73
N THR A 386 -17.26 -2.01 16.53
CA THR A 386 -17.86 -2.94 15.55
C THR A 386 -17.03 -4.19 15.36
N ALA A 387 -15.70 -4.08 15.44
CA ALA A 387 -14.76 -5.19 15.37
C ALA A 387 -13.52 -4.87 16.21
N PHE A 388 -12.85 -5.92 16.69
CA PHE A 388 -11.71 -5.83 17.60
C PHE A 388 -10.79 -7.02 17.37
N LEU A 389 -9.49 -6.77 17.26
CA LEU A 389 -8.44 -7.78 17.11
C LEU A 389 -7.33 -7.58 18.13
N VAL A 390 -6.67 -8.67 18.48
CA VAL A 390 -5.39 -8.69 19.20
C VAL A 390 -4.33 -9.26 18.27
N SER A 391 -3.12 -8.72 18.30
CA SER A 391 -2.01 -9.26 17.51
C SER A 391 -1.54 -10.61 18.07
N ARG A 392 -1.10 -11.51 17.18
CA ARG A 392 -0.50 -12.78 17.59
C ARG A 392 0.82 -12.61 18.34
N ASP A 393 1.49 -11.47 18.22
CA ASP A 393 2.65 -11.14 19.07
C ASP A 393 2.24 -10.58 20.44
N GLY A 394 0.93 -10.48 20.73
CA GLY A 394 0.40 -10.06 22.02
C GLY A 394 0.71 -8.62 22.41
N THR A 395 1.25 -7.79 21.51
CA THR A 395 1.69 -6.41 21.80
C THR A 395 0.77 -5.33 21.27
N ARG A 396 -0.24 -5.64 20.44
CA ARG A 396 -1.13 -4.66 19.81
C ARG A 396 -2.61 -5.04 19.89
N LEU A 397 -3.46 -4.03 20.10
CA LEU A 397 -4.91 -4.12 19.85
C LEU A 397 -5.27 -3.25 18.65
N VAL A 398 -6.27 -3.68 17.89
CA VAL A 398 -6.84 -2.90 16.79
C VAL A 398 -8.35 -2.95 16.89
N ALA A 399 -9.04 -1.82 16.76
CA ALA A 399 -10.49 -1.77 16.84
C ALA A 399 -11.11 -0.83 15.80
N LEU A 400 -12.27 -1.23 15.27
CA LEU A 400 -13.16 -0.36 14.49
C LEU A 400 -14.12 0.36 15.43
N VAL A 401 -13.96 1.68 15.49
CA VAL A 401 -14.68 2.57 16.40
C VAL A 401 -15.57 3.52 15.60
N ASP A 402 -16.78 3.71 16.12
CA ASP A 402 -17.87 4.53 15.59
C ASP A 402 -18.27 4.21 14.13
N GLY A 403 -17.86 3.03 13.62
CA GLY A 403 -18.14 2.56 12.27
C GLY A 403 -17.36 3.29 11.17
N ARG A 404 -16.33 4.08 11.53
CA ARG A 404 -15.58 4.92 10.57
C ARG A 404 -14.10 5.06 10.85
N ARG A 405 -13.63 4.70 12.06
CA ARG A 405 -12.24 4.93 12.46
C ARG A 405 -11.62 3.62 12.90
N LEU A 406 -10.38 3.41 12.49
CA LEU A 406 -9.52 2.37 13.02
C LEU A 406 -8.64 2.98 14.10
N THR A 407 -8.58 2.35 15.27
CA THR A 407 -7.66 2.72 16.35
C THR A 407 -6.73 1.56 16.65
N SER A 408 -5.48 1.85 16.97
CA SER A 408 -4.53 0.89 17.50
C SER A 408 -4.02 1.30 18.88
N ASN A 409 -3.68 0.31 19.69
CA ASN A 409 -3.14 0.46 21.03
C ASN A 409 -1.98 -0.51 21.24
N LEU A 410 -1.10 -0.22 22.20
CA LEU A 410 -0.02 -1.14 22.60
C LEU A 410 -0.34 -1.79 23.95
N LEU A 411 0.02 -3.06 24.12
CA LEU A 411 -0.16 -3.78 25.38
C LEU A 411 1.15 -3.81 26.16
N LEU A 412 1.14 -3.16 27.33
CA LEU A 412 2.21 -3.28 28.29
C LEU A 412 2.00 -4.52 29.16
N ARG A 413 3.00 -5.39 29.18
CA ARG A 413 2.99 -6.63 29.96
C ARG A 413 4.03 -6.61 31.08
N ASP A 414 3.80 -7.42 32.10
CA ASP A 414 4.82 -7.78 33.08
C ASP A 414 5.71 -8.94 32.55
N ALA A 415 6.70 -9.35 33.34
CA ALA A 415 7.66 -10.40 32.97
C ALA A 415 7.00 -11.78 32.80
N ASP A 416 5.86 -12.01 33.46
CA ASP A 416 5.08 -13.26 33.40
C ASP A 416 4.04 -13.23 32.25
N GLY A 417 4.06 -12.17 31.43
CA GLY A 417 3.16 -11.98 30.30
C GLY A 417 1.80 -11.39 30.68
N GLY A 418 1.53 -11.11 31.96
CA GLY A 418 0.31 -10.49 32.46
C GLY A 418 0.04 -9.11 31.88
N VAL A 419 -1.22 -8.80 31.55
CA VAL A 419 -1.59 -7.48 31.00
C VAL A 419 -1.60 -6.44 32.13
N ARG A 420 -0.56 -5.61 32.19
CA ARG A 420 -0.43 -4.51 33.15
C ARG A 420 -1.27 -3.29 32.75
N ARG A 421 -1.16 -2.86 31.49
CA ARG A 421 -1.86 -1.66 30.99
C ARG A 421 -1.96 -1.68 29.47
N VAL A 422 -3.01 -1.07 28.93
CA VAL A 422 -3.09 -0.73 27.50
C VAL A 422 -2.70 0.73 27.31
N LEU A 423 -1.69 0.99 26.49
CA LEU A 423 -1.13 2.31 26.22
C LEU A 423 -1.81 2.93 25.00
N GLY A 424 -2.10 4.24 25.10
CA GLY A 424 -2.38 5.20 24.01
C GLY A 424 -3.39 4.78 22.93
N ALA A 425 -4.31 5.66 22.53
CA ALA A 425 -5.12 5.44 21.33
C ALA A 425 -4.48 6.16 20.15
N ARG A 426 -4.03 5.42 19.13
CA ARG A 426 -3.58 6.00 17.87
C ARG A 426 -4.63 5.79 16.80
N ALA A 427 -5.12 6.89 16.22
CA ALA A 427 -5.89 6.80 14.99
C ALA A 427 -5.00 6.26 13.88
N VAL A 428 -5.43 5.18 13.23
CA VAL A 428 -4.69 4.57 12.13
C VAL A 428 -5.12 5.26 10.83
N PRO A 429 -4.25 6.05 10.18
CA PRO A 429 -4.52 6.63 8.87
C PRO A 429 -4.59 5.55 7.78
N GLY A 430 -4.99 5.96 6.57
CA GLY A 430 -4.93 5.06 5.40
C GLY A 430 -6.18 4.21 5.17
N VAL A 431 -7.27 4.43 5.91
CA VAL A 431 -8.60 3.94 5.53
C VAL A 431 -9.31 5.04 4.73
N PRO A 432 -9.51 4.88 3.41
CA PRO A 432 -10.17 5.89 2.57
C PRO A 432 -11.58 6.21 3.09
N ALA A 433 -11.95 7.50 3.12
CA ALA A 433 -13.29 7.92 3.51
C ALA A 433 -14.38 7.36 2.57
N GLU A 434 -13.97 7.02 1.34
CA GLU A 434 -14.78 6.41 0.30
C GLU A 434 -15.31 5.03 0.69
N LEU A 435 -14.66 4.30 1.61
CA LEU A 435 -15.13 2.99 2.09
C LEU A 435 -16.44 3.05 2.87
N GLY A 436 -16.91 4.26 3.19
CA GLY A 436 -18.19 4.46 3.87
C GLY A 436 -18.19 3.89 5.29
N THR A 437 -19.15 3.03 5.59
CA THR A 437 -19.25 2.41 6.92
C THR A 437 -18.34 1.19 6.99
N LEU A 438 -17.44 1.17 7.97
CA LEU A 438 -16.55 0.05 8.23
C LEU A 438 -17.32 -1.06 8.95
N VAL A 439 -17.20 -2.28 8.44
CA VAL A 439 -17.99 -3.44 8.85
C VAL A 439 -17.18 -4.41 9.68
N ASP A 440 -15.98 -4.76 9.21
CA ASP A 440 -15.16 -5.79 9.82
C ASP A 440 -13.67 -5.54 9.53
N LEU A 441 -12.80 -6.18 10.30
CA LEU A 441 -11.35 -6.15 10.07
C LEU A 441 -10.73 -7.51 10.34
N SER A 442 -9.65 -7.84 9.63
CA SER A 442 -8.88 -9.06 9.84
C SER A 442 -7.39 -8.79 9.66
N TRP A 443 -6.55 -9.58 10.33
CA TRP A 443 -5.11 -9.61 10.04
C TRP A 443 -4.87 -10.03 8.58
N TYR A 444 -3.88 -9.40 7.95
CA TYR A 444 -3.37 -9.71 6.61
C TYR A 444 -1.83 -9.68 6.64
N GLY A 445 -1.24 -10.28 7.66
CA GLY A 445 0.19 -10.24 7.91
C GLY A 445 0.55 -9.65 9.28
N PRO A 446 1.86 -9.51 9.55
CA PRO A 446 2.35 -9.19 10.89
C PRO A 446 2.02 -7.78 11.39
N SER A 447 1.89 -6.83 10.46
CA SER A 447 1.58 -5.42 10.77
C SER A 447 0.48 -4.85 9.87
N ASP A 448 -0.12 -5.69 9.02
CA ASP A 448 -1.11 -5.30 8.03
C ASP A 448 -2.48 -5.86 8.38
N VAL A 449 -3.50 -5.04 8.17
CA VAL A 449 -4.91 -5.40 8.41
C VAL A 449 -5.73 -5.14 7.16
N ALA A 450 -6.55 -6.11 6.80
CA ALA A 450 -7.62 -5.96 5.83
C ALA A 450 -8.83 -5.31 6.53
N VAL A 451 -9.41 -4.30 5.90
CA VAL A 451 -10.56 -3.55 6.42
C VAL A 451 -11.70 -3.64 5.40
N LEU A 452 -12.84 -4.15 5.83
CA LEU A 452 -14.06 -4.26 5.04
C LEU A 452 -14.93 -3.02 5.24
N GLY A 453 -15.27 -2.34 4.14
CA GLY A 453 -16.16 -1.19 4.12
C GLY A 453 -17.38 -1.41 3.22
N ARG A 454 -18.40 -0.56 3.41
CA ARG A 454 -19.58 -0.44 2.55
C ARG A 454 -19.65 0.97 1.98
N PRO A 455 -19.05 1.20 0.80
CA PRO A 455 -19.06 2.51 0.15
C PRO A 455 -20.46 2.93 -0.32
N ALA A 456 -21.31 1.97 -0.67
CA ALA A 456 -22.70 2.19 -1.09
C ALA A 456 -23.56 0.96 -0.75
N THR A 457 -24.89 1.13 -0.81
CA THR A 457 -25.84 0.02 -0.65
C THR A 457 -25.54 -1.09 -1.65
N GLY A 458 -25.45 -2.33 -1.17
CA GLY A 458 -25.19 -3.49 -2.02
C GLY A 458 -23.76 -3.57 -2.57
N VAL A 459 -22.83 -2.78 -2.04
CA VAL A 459 -21.42 -2.79 -2.45
C VAL A 459 -20.54 -2.96 -1.22
N SER A 460 -19.55 -3.85 -1.33
CA SER A 460 -18.52 -4.06 -0.31
C SER A 460 -17.14 -3.96 -0.93
N GLU A 461 -16.24 -3.30 -0.23
CA GLU A 461 -14.85 -3.12 -0.67
C GLU A 461 -13.91 -3.44 0.49
N VAL A 462 -12.79 -4.08 0.16
CA VAL A 462 -11.73 -4.38 1.11
C VAL A 462 -10.53 -3.51 0.76
N THR A 463 -9.98 -2.81 1.75
CA THR A 463 -8.68 -2.15 1.64
C THR A 463 -7.70 -2.79 2.60
N PHE A 464 -6.42 -2.50 2.40
CA PHE A 464 -5.36 -2.83 3.34
C PHE A 464 -4.83 -1.55 3.98
N THR A 465 -4.54 -1.61 5.27
CA THR A 465 -3.80 -0.58 6.00
C THR A 465 -2.88 -1.23 7.02
N THR A 466 -1.99 -0.44 7.61
CA THR A 466 -0.99 -0.91 8.59
C THR A 466 -1.40 -0.48 9.99
N VAL A 467 -1.13 -1.31 10.99
CA VAL A 467 -1.55 -1.04 12.38
C VAL A 467 -0.90 0.19 13.01
N ASP A 468 0.27 0.59 12.50
CA ASP A 468 1.00 1.78 12.91
C ASP A 468 0.76 2.99 11.98
N GLY A 469 -0.06 2.84 10.94
CA GLY A 469 -0.33 3.88 9.95
C GLY A 469 0.85 4.22 9.05
N SER A 470 1.87 3.36 8.97
CA SER A 470 2.93 3.47 7.97
C SER A 470 2.39 3.24 6.54
N PRO A 471 3.02 3.79 5.50
CA PRO A 471 2.57 3.58 4.12
C PRO A 471 2.43 2.09 3.77
N GLY A 472 1.31 1.65 3.18
CA GLY A 472 1.11 0.24 2.82
C GLY A 472 2.20 -0.31 1.89
N ASP A 473 2.29 -1.63 1.79
CA ASP A 473 3.16 -2.25 0.79
C ASP A 473 2.65 -1.92 -0.63
N PRO A 474 3.44 -1.25 -1.49
CA PRO A 474 2.99 -0.90 -2.83
C PRO A 474 2.66 -2.11 -3.70
N ASP A 475 3.19 -3.29 -3.36
CA ASP A 475 2.92 -4.54 -4.08
C ASP A 475 1.57 -5.16 -3.62
N VAL A 476 1.05 -4.75 -2.46
CA VAL A 476 -0.27 -5.12 -1.95
C VAL A 476 -1.33 -4.14 -2.48
N VAL A 477 -2.09 -4.60 -3.47
CA VAL A 477 -3.16 -3.82 -4.09
C VAL A 477 -4.52 -4.29 -3.56
N PRO A 478 -5.44 -3.37 -3.19
CA PRO A 478 -6.81 -3.72 -2.82
C PRO A 478 -7.48 -4.62 -3.88
N PRO A 479 -8.25 -5.63 -3.45
CA PRO A 479 -8.97 -6.50 -4.36
C PRO A 479 -10.11 -5.77 -5.09
N ASP A 480 -10.64 -6.42 -6.14
CA ASP A 480 -11.82 -5.96 -6.85
C ASP A 480 -13.02 -5.80 -5.88
N THR A 481 -13.83 -4.78 -6.14
CA THR A 481 -15.04 -4.49 -5.38
C THR A 481 -16.03 -5.66 -5.48
N TRP A 482 -16.59 -6.06 -4.34
CA TRP A 482 -17.66 -7.05 -4.29
C TRP A 482 -19.03 -6.39 -4.47
N ARG A 483 -19.83 -6.93 -5.40
CA ARG A 483 -21.24 -6.55 -5.58
C ARG A 483 -22.12 -7.38 -4.67
N GLY A 484 -22.34 -6.88 -3.47
CA GLY A 484 -23.22 -7.45 -2.46
C GLY A 484 -22.87 -6.93 -1.08
N ALA A 485 -23.71 -7.23 -0.09
CA ALA A 485 -23.43 -6.91 1.30
C ALA A 485 -22.55 -8.00 1.92
N ALA A 486 -21.24 -7.91 1.75
CA ALA A 486 -20.33 -8.83 2.43
C ALA A 486 -20.50 -8.74 3.95
N LEU A 487 -20.39 -9.88 4.61
CA LEU A 487 -20.68 -10.06 6.02
C LEU A 487 -19.45 -9.86 6.89
N GLY A 488 -18.27 -10.33 6.45
CA GLY A 488 -17.05 -10.26 7.25
C GLY A 488 -15.81 -10.77 6.53
N LEU A 489 -14.68 -10.68 7.21
CA LEU A 489 -13.37 -11.10 6.73
C LEU A 489 -12.80 -12.23 7.58
N VAL A 490 -12.06 -13.14 6.95
CA VAL A 490 -11.19 -14.08 7.66
C VAL A 490 -9.83 -14.10 7.00
N GLY A 491 -8.81 -13.77 7.77
CA GLY A 491 -7.43 -13.77 7.33
C GLY A 491 -6.52 -14.21 8.47
N SER A 492 -5.22 -14.11 8.22
CA SER A 492 -4.20 -14.58 9.14
C SER A 492 -3.12 -13.51 9.34
N TRP A 493 -2.47 -13.59 10.50
CA TRP A 493 -1.21 -12.92 10.74
C TRP A 493 -0.07 -13.51 9.89
N ASP A 494 -0.20 -14.78 9.47
CA ASP A 494 0.69 -15.38 8.50
C ASP A 494 0.36 -14.86 7.09
N PRO A 495 1.24 -14.08 6.45
CA PRO A 495 1.01 -13.58 5.12
C PRO A 495 1.04 -14.68 4.06
N SER A 496 1.42 -15.93 4.36
CA SER A 496 1.32 -17.04 3.39
C SER A 496 -0.11 -17.57 3.22
N LEU A 497 -0.97 -17.39 4.24
CA LEU A 497 -2.33 -17.94 4.23
C LEU A 497 -3.32 -17.04 3.48
N PRO A 498 -4.39 -17.60 2.90
CA PRO A 498 -5.37 -16.83 2.13
C PRO A 498 -6.19 -15.85 2.97
N LEU A 499 -6.70 -14.81 2.31
CA LEU A 499 -7.74 -13.94 2.85
C LEU A 499 -9.09 -14.37 2.26
N TYR A 500 -10.09 -14.49 3.12
CA TYR A 500 -11.45 -14.89 2.76
C TYR A 500 -12.46 -13.77 3.01
N LEU A 501 -13.46 -13.69 2.15
CA LEU A 501 -14.62 -12.82 2.27
C LEU A 501 -15.87 -13.67 2.48
N VAL A 502 -16.60 -13.39 3.55
CA VAL A 502 -17.87 -14.06 3.85
C VAL A 502 -19.00 -13.25 3.24
N VAL A 503 -19.85 -13.87 2.42
CA VAL A 503 -20.96 -13.22 1.72
C VAL A 503 -22.27 -13.98 1.97
N PRO A 504 -23.45 -13.34 1.82
CA PRO A 504 -24.73 -14.04 1.92
C PRO A 504 -24.93 -15.01 0.76
N ASP A 505 -25.68 -16.09 1.00
CA ASP A 505 -26.10 -17.08 0.00
C ASP A 505 -27.55 -17.49 0.26
N GLU A 506 -28.35 -17.65 -0.81
CA GLU A 506 -29.79 -17.93 -0.70
C GLU A 506 -30.11 -19.37 -0.28
N ARG A 507 -29.23 -20.34 -0.57
CA ARG A 507 -29.44 -21.77 -0.28
C ARG A 507 -28.75 -22.23 1.00
N ALA A 508 -27.50 -21.83 1.20
CA ALA A 508 -26.68 -22.21 2.36
C ALA A 508 -26.67 -21.15 3.47
N GLY A 509 -27.38 -20.04 3.29
CA GLY A 509 -27.36 -18.86 4.16
C GLY A 509 -26.11 -17.99 3.97
N ARG A 510 -24.96 -18.59 3.62
CA ARG A 510 -23.67 -17.92 3.35
C ARG A 510 -22.87 -18.62 2.27
N ARG A 511 -21.88 -17.90 1.74
CA ARG A 511 -20.82 -18.41 0.87
C ARG A 511 -19.49 -17.77 1.26
N VAL A 512 -18.40 -18.48 1.02
CA VAL A 512 -17.04 -18.03 1.31
C VAL A 512 -16.28 -17.87 0.01
N LEU A 513 -15.72 -16.69 -0.18
CA LEU A 513 -14.84 -16.37 -1.29
C LEU A 513 -13.40 -16.31 -0.79
N VAL A 514 -12.46 -16.74 -1.61
CA VAL A 514 -11.02 -16.59 -1.38
C VAL A 514 -10.47 -15.51 -2.30
N LEU A 515 -9.56 -14.69 -1.78
CA LEU A 515 -8.83 -13.73 -2.59
C LEU A 515 -7.76 -14.44 -3.41
N ASP A 516 -7.92 -14.46 -4.73
CA ASP A 516 -6.82 -14.79 -5.63
C ASP A 516 -5.87 -13.58 -5.70
N ARG A 517 -4.67 -13.73 -5.13
CA ARG A 517 -3.70 -12.64 -5.01
C ARG A 517 -3.12 -12.19 -6.36
N ALA A 518 -3.04 -13.09 -7.34
CA ALA A 518 -2.47 -12.79 -8.65
C ALA A 518 -3.42 -11.93 -9.48
N THR A 519 -4.70 -12.33 -9.53
CA THR A 519 -5.75 -11.64 -10.29
C THR A 519 -6.49 -10.58 -9.49
N ARG A 520 -6.27 -10.51 -8.18
CA ARG A 520 -6.90 -9.57 -7.23
C ARG A 520 -8.42 -9.69 -7.20
N ARG A 521 -8.93 -10.87 -7.53
CA ARG A 521 -10.36 -11.16 -7.62
C ARG A 521 -10.79 -12.13 -6.54
N TRP A 522 -12.01 -11.93 -6.07
CA TRP A 522 -12.72 -12.91 -5.25
C TRP A 522 -13.14 -14.09 -6.13
N ARG A 523 -12.83 -15.30 -5.68
CA ARG A 523 -13.27 -16.56 -6.29
C ARG A 523 -13.97 -17.41 -5.26
N ASP A 524 -14.86 -18.29 -5.68
CA ASP A 524 -15.45 -19.25 -4.75
C ASP A 524 -14.35 -20.10 -4.10
N SER A 525 -14.43 -20.22 -2.78
CA SER A 525 -13.53 -21.10 -2.04
C SER A 525 -14.09 -22.51 -1.99
N ALA A 526 -13.21 -23.51 -1.83
CA ALA A 526 -13.63 -24.87 -1.53
C ALA A 526 -14.06 -25.07 -0.06
N LEU A 527 -14.05 -24.01 0.75
CA LEU A 527 -14.49 -24.07 2.14
C LEU A 527 -16.02 -24.04 2.20
N ASP A 528 -16.57 -24.94 3.02
CA ASP A 528 -17.98 -24.90 3.38
C ASP A 528 -18.33 -23.57 4.05
N PRO A 529 -19.49 -22.98 3.73
CA PRO A 529 -19.98 -21.76 4.37
C PRO A 529 -20.01 -21.76 5.90
N GLY A 530 -20.10 -22.94 6.53
CA GLY A 530 -20.05 -23.13 7.97
C GLY A 530 -18.64 -23.10 8.58
N LEU A 531 -17.57 -23.10 7.79
CA LEU A 531 -16.19 -23.17 8.28
C LEU A 531 -15.58 -21.81 8.65
N LEU A 532 -16.31 -20.69 8.55
CA LEU A 532 -15.83 -19.37 8.98
C LEU A 532 -16.80 -18.74 9.99
N GLY A 533 -16.26 -18.23 11.10
CA GLY A 533 -17.05 -17.59 12.16
C GLY A 533 -18.06 -16.55 11.62
N PRO A 534 -19.31 -16.52 12.11
CA PRO A 534 -20.27 -15.48 11.76
C PRO A 534 -19.86 -14.09 12.25
N THR A 535 -20.14 -13.06 11.44
CA THR A 535 -20.36 -11.70 11.95
C THR A 535 -21.82 -11.53 12.40
N PRO A 536 -22.08 -10.62 13.37
CA PRO A 536 -23.39 -10.47 13.99
C PRO A 536 -24.48 -10.08 12.98
N ARG A 537 -25.64 -10.73 13.06
CA ARG A 537 -26.87 -10.23 12.44
C ARG A 537 -27.15 -8.83 12.99
N ALA A 538 -27.46 -7.88 12.09
CA ALA A 538 -28.08 -6.62 12.50
C ALA A 538 -29.36 -6.97 13.27
N GLY A 539 -29.50 -6.48 14.50
CA GLY A 539 -30.70 -6.71 15.30
C GLY A 539 -31.96 -6.22 14.58
N PRO A 540 -33.13 -6.81 14.86
CA PRO A 540 -34.38 -6.38 14.24
C PRO A 540 -34.65 -4.92 14.65
N GLY A 541 -34.72 -4.04 13.66
CA GLY A 541 -35.14 -2.66 13.84
C GLY A 541 -36.54 -2.65 14.46
N ARG A 542 -36.65 -2.29 15.74
CA ARG A 542 -37.93 -1.97 16.36
C ARG A 542 -38.44 -0.68 15.73
N GLY A 543 -39.66 -0.75 15.20
CA GLY A 543 -40.30 0.34 14.49
C GLY A 543 -40.40 1.61 15.33
N HIS A 544 -39.92 2.71 14.77
CA HIS A 544 -40.32 4.05 15.18
C HIS A 544 -41.31 4.61 14.16
N ARG A 545 -42.43 5.05 14.73
CA ARG A 545 -43.60 5.62 14.06
C ARG A 545 -43.24 6.83 13.20
N ARG A 546 -44.00 7.02 12.12
CA ARG A 546 -44.02 8.23 11.29
C ARG A 546 -44.37 9.47 12.13
N ALA A 547 -43.52 10.49 12.05
CA ALA A 547 -43.80 11.94 12.10
C ALA A 547 -42.40 12.61 12.05
N GLY A 548 -41.96 13.25 10.97
CA GLY A 548 -42.44 14.50 10.38
C GLY A 548 -41.29 15.02 9.52
N ARG A 549 -41.59 15.61 8.37
CA ARG A 549 -40.60 16.06 7.39
C ARG A 549 -39.78 17.21 7.96
N LEU A 550 -38.46 17.08 7.91
CA LEU A 550 -37.54 18.20 7.75
C LEU A 550 -36.52 17.81 6.65
N HIS A 551 -36.49 18.60 5.59
CA HIS A 551 -35.50 18.50 4.53
C HIS A 551 -34.09 18.70 5.11
N GLY A 552 -33.19 17.74 4.89
CA GLY A 552 -31.84 17.80 5.44
C GLY A 552 -30.87 16.82 4.77
N VAL A 553 -30.32 17.25 3.63
CA VAL A 553 -28.97 16.99 3.08
C VAL A 553 -28.37 15.57 3.25
N GLU A 554 -28.22 14.83 2.14
CA GLU A 554 -27.59 13.49 2.07
C GLU A 554 -26.08 13.49 2.45
N PRO A 555 -25.55 12.47 3.15
CA PRO A 555 -24.18 12.45 3.69
C PRO A 555 -23.03 12.48 2.65
N ALA A 556 -23.31 12.26 1.36
CA ALA A 556 -22.32 12.47 0.29
C ALA A 556 -21.94 13.96 0.11
N THR A 557 -22.80 14.89 0.51
CA THR A 557 -22.56 16.33 0.35
C THR A 557 -21.72 16.93 1.48
N LEU A 558 -21.57 16.27 2.64
CA LEU A 558 -20.85 16.87 3.78
C LEU A 558 -19.33 16.75 3.63
N THR A 559 -18.84 15.62 3.10
CA THR A 559 -17.42 15.46 2.72
C THR A 559 -17.07 16.31 1.50
N ASP A 560 -18.00 16.41 0.54
CA ASP A 560 -17.85 17.28 -0.63
C ASP A 560 -17.88 18.77 -0.22
N ALA A 561 -18.71 19.16 0.76
CA ALA A 561 -18.70 20.51 1.34
C ALA A 561 -17.43 20.80 2.13
N VAL A 562 -16.84 19.82 2.83
CA VAL A 562 -15.54 19.98 3.51
C VAL A 562 -14.39 20.07 2.51
N LEU A 563 -14.39 19.26 1.45
CA LEU A 563 -13.39 19.33 0.37
C LEU A 563 -13.45 20.67 -0.37
N ASP A 564 -14.65 21.16 -0.66
CA ASP A 564 -14.88 22.49 -1.19
C ASP A 564 -14.36 23.58 -0.24
N LEU A 565 -14.75 23.53 1.04
CA LEU A 565 -14.34 24.52 2.03
C LEU A 565 -12.82 24.56 2.25
N VAL A 566 -12.14 23.41 2.21
CA VAL A 566 -10.70 23.28 2.51
C VAL A 566 -9.83 23.50 1.27
N THR A 567 -10.31 23.15 0.07
CA THR A 567 -9.48 23.16 -1.15
C THR A 567 -10.06 23.96 -2.31
N GLY A 568 -11.27 24.52 -2.17
CA GLY A 568 -12.02 25.17 -3.24
C GLY A 568 -12.29 24.24 -4.43
N SER A 569 -12.18 22.92 -4.23
CA SER A 569 -12.23 21.97 -5.32
C SER A 569 -13.67 21.73 -5.74
N ALA A 570 -13.90 21.68 -7.04
CA ALA A 570 -15.17 21.31 -7.63
C ALA A 570 -14.96 20.20 -8.66
N CYS A 571 -16.02 19.45 -8.93
CA CYS A 571 -16.01 18.45 -9.97
C CYS A 571 -15.78 19.12 -11.32
N VAL A 572 -14.68 18.75 -11.99
CA VAL A 572 -14.29 19.37 -13.26
C VAL A 572 -15.34 19.19 -14.36
N ALA A 573 -16.20 18.17 -14.24
CA ALA A 573 -17.22 17.83 -15.23
C ALA A 573 -18.59 18.48 -14.98
N CYS A 574 -18.97 18.74 -13.72
CA CYS A 574 -20.32 19.27 -13.40
C CYS A 574 -20.31 20.46 -12.42
N ALA A 575 -19.14 20.98 -12.09
CA ALA A 575 -18.90 22.06 -11.14
C ALA A 575 -19.48 21.84 -9.73
N ARG A 576 -19.92 20.61 -9.40
CA ARG A 576 -20.39 20.30 -8.05
C ARG A 576 -19.24 20.46 -7.06
N PRO A 577 -19.40 21.25 -5.98
CA PRO A 577 -18.34 21.43 -4.99
C PRO A 577 -17.92 20.10 -4.36
N GLY A 578 -16.65 19.98 -3.99
CA GLY A 578 -16.05 18.77 -3.44
C GLY A 578 -15.07 18.10 -4.39
N ARG A 579 -15.23 16.81 -4.68
CA ARG A 579 -14.21 16.03 -5.43
C ARG A 579 -13.94 16.56 -6.84
N ALA A 580 -12.68 16.46 -7.29
CA ALA A 580 -12.27 16.74 -8.67
C ALA A 580 -13.09 15.96 -9.73
N LEU A 581 -13.56 14.75 -9.40
CA LEU A 581 -14.58 14.04 -10.17
C LEU A 581 -15.59 13.39 -9.21
N CYS A 582 -16.83 13.88 -9.20
CA CYS A 582 -17.88 13.32 -8.34
C CYS A 582 -18.33 11.93 -8.82
N ALA A 583 -18.92 11.14 -7.92
CA ALA A 583 -19.38 9.78 -8.20
C ALA A 583 -20.34 9.69 -9.40
N ARG A 584 -21.23 10.68 -9.55
CA ARG A 584 -22.19 10.76 -10.68
C ARG A 584 -21.50 10.97 -12.02
N CYS A 585 -20.46 11.80 -12.08
CA CYS A 585 -19.71 12.02 -13.32
C CYS A 585 -18.80 10.82 -13.63
N ARG A 586 -18.27 10.16 -12.59
CA ARG A 586 -17.47 8.94 -12.75
C ARG A 586 -18.28 7.77 -13.30
N SER A 587 -19.52 7.57 -12.86
CA SER A 587 -20.38 6.47 -13.34
C SER A 587 -20.81 6.62 -14.80
N ARG A 588 -20.61 7.80 -15.40
CA ARG A 588 -20.93 8.10 -16.81
C ARG A 588 -19.72 7.95 -17.74
N LEU A 589 -18.56 7.55 -17.21
CA LEU A 589 -17.38 7.33 -18.03
C LEU A 589 -17.54 6.08 -18.91
N PRO A 590 -16.88 6.05 -20.08
CA PRO A 590 -16.96 4.89 -20.97
C PRO A 590 -16.44 3.60 -20.32
N LEU A 591 -17.09 2.49 -20.66
CA LEU A 591 -16.72 1.14 -20.21
C LEU A 591 -16.20 0.25 -21.34
N ALA A 592 -16.28 0.72 -22.60
CA ALA A 592 -15.79 0.01 -23.78
C ALA A 592 -14.88 0.93 -24.61
N PRO A 593 -13.82 0.38 -25.22
CA PRO A 593 -12.96 1.14 -26.12
C PRO A 593 -13.70 1.57 -27.38
N LEU A 594 -13.23 2.67 -27.98
CA LEU A 594 -13.71 3.21 -29.24
C LEU A 594 -12.58 3.19 -30.26
N ALA A 595 -12.65 2.27 -31.23
CA ALA A 595 -11.83 2.36 -32.44
C ALA A 595 -12.13 3.69 -33.14
N THR A 596 -11.09 4.45 -33.46
CA THR A 596 -11.22 5.82 -33.93
C THR A 596 -10.19 6.12 -35.01
N ALA A 597 -10.55 6.96 -35.97
CA ALA A 597 -9.62 7.51 -36.96
C ALA A 597 -9.90 9.02 -37.08
N PRO A 598 -8.87 9.88 -37.14
CA PRO A 598 -9.06 11.28 -37.48
C PRO A 598 -9.70 11.42 -38.88
N ASP A 599 -10.45 12.50 -39.11
CA ASP A 599 -11.03 12.83 -40.42
C ASP A 599 -10.60 14.25 -40.84
N PRO A 600 -9.76 14.41 -41.89
CA PRO A 600 -9.10 13.33 -42.65
C PRO A 600 -8.03 12.61 -41.82
N CYS A 601 -7.82 11.32 -42.07
CA CYS A 601 -6.80 10.53 -41.37
C CYS A 601 -5.41 10.79 -42.00
N PRO A 602 -4.37 11.10 -41.20
CA PRO A 602 -3.01 11.21 -41.70
C PRO A 602 -2.57 9.92 -42.42
N PRO A 603 -2.00 10.00 -43.64
CA PRO A 603 -1.53 8.82 -44.35
C PRO A 603 -0.56 7.96 -43.52
N GLY A 604 -0.84 6.66 -43.46
CA GLY A 604 -0.02 5.68 -42.75
C GLY A 604 -0.11 5.74 -41.22
N LEU A 605 -1.08 6.43 -40.63
CA LEU A 605 -1.32 6.36 -39.19
C LEU A 605 -1.71 4.93 -38.78
N ALA A 606 -1.06 4.39 -37.75
CA ALA A 606 -1.38 3.09 -37.19
C ALA A 606 -2.81 3.07 -36.61
N PRO A 607 -3.46 1.89 -36.47
CA PRO A 607 -4.79 1.78 -35.89
C PRO A 607 -4.88 2.51 -34.56
N ALA A 608 -5.90 3.37 -34.40
CA ALA A 608 -6.05 4.20 -33.21
C ALA A 608 -7.31 3.82 -32.42
N CYS A 609 -7.18 3.86 -31.10
CA CYS A 609 -8.24 3.57 -30.16
C CYS A 609 -8.29 4.64 -29.07
N ALA A 610 -9.49 5.04 -28.67
CA ALA A 610 -9.71 5.96 -27.56
C ALA A 610 -10.68 5.37 -26.53
N ALA A 611 -10.66 5.86 -25.30
CA ALA A 611 -11.66 5.45 -24.31
C ALA A 611 -13.04 6.04 -24.64
N GLY A 612 -13.11 7.22 -25.25
CA GLY A 612 -14.37 7.85 -25.64
C GLY A 612 -14.20 9.11 -26.48
N ALA A 613 -15.32 9.78 -26.78
CA ALA A 613 -15.32 11.04 -27.50
C ALA A 613 -14.75 12.17 -26.63
N TYR A 614 -13.99 13.09 -27.23
CA TYR A 614 -13.50 14.31 -26.58
C TYR A 614 -14.63 15.33 -26.40
N ALA A 615 -15.51 15.05 -25.44
CA ALA A 615 -16.68 15.84 -25.08
C ALA A 615 -16.89 15.83 -23.56
N ASP A 616 -17.66 16.80 -23.08
CA ASP A 616 -18.20 16.89 -21.72
C ASP A 616 -17.17 16.55 -20.63
N ALA A 617 -17.43 15.48 -19.86
CA ALA A 617 -16.61 15.04 -18.74
C ALA A 617 -15.19 14.65 -19.15
N LEU A 618 -15.01 13.95 -20.28
CA LEU A 618 -13.67 13.55 -20.76
C LEU A 618 -12.84 14.76 -21.18
N ARG A 619 -13.47 15.71 -21.90
CA ARG A 619 -12.82 16.97 -22.27
C ARG A 619 -12.39 17.75 -21.04
N ALA A 620 -13.28 17.92 -20.07
CA ALA A 620 -13.01 18.65 -18.84
C ALA A 620 -11.92 17.98 -17.99
N MET A 621 -11.93 16.66 -17.88
CA MET A 621 -10.92 15.91 -17.14
C MET A 621 -9.54 16.01 -17.79
N VAL A 622 -9.46 15.88 -19.11
CA VAL A 622 -8.19 16.03 -19.82
C VAL A 622 -7.65 17.45 -19.66
N LEU A 623 -8.47 18.49 -19.84
CA LEU A 623 -8.04 19.88 -19.66
C LEU A 623 -7.60 20.16 -18.21
N ALA A 624 -8.37 19.70 -17.23
CA ALA A 624 -8.02 19.86 -15.82
C ALA A 624 -6.72 19.16 -15.45
N HIS A 625 -6.48 17.97 -15.98
CA HIS A 625 -5.25 17.23 -15.73
C HIS A 625 -4.05 17.83 -16.47
N LYS A 626 -4.23 18.17 -17.75
CA LYS A 626 -3.17 18.66 -18.64
C LYS A 626 -2.77 20.10 -18.32
N GLU A 627 -3.75 21.00 -18.23
CA GLU A 627 -3.52 22.45 -18.14
C GLU A 627 -3.57 22.96 -16.69
N HIS A 628 -4.40 22.37 -15.83
CA HIS A 628 -4.61 22.82 -14.45
C HIS A 628 -3.95 21.93 -13.38
N ALA A 629 -3.13 20.96 -13.80
CA ALA A 629 -2.36 20.07 -12.92
C ALA A 629 -3.22 19.35 -11.85
N VAL A 630 -4.48 19.03 -12.15
CA VAL A 630 -5.35 18.27 -11.24
C VAL A 630 -4.93 16.81 -11.22
N LEU A 631 -3.92 16.50 -10.41
CA LEU A 631 -3.25 15.19 -10.37
C LEU A 631 -4.18 14.07 -9.88
N ALA A 632 -5.22 14.39 -9.13
CA ALA A 632 -6.25 13.44 -8.69
C ALA A 632 -6.91 12.68 -9.87
N LEU A 633 -6.90 13.27 -11.08
CA LEU A 633 -7.45 12.66 -12.29
C LEU A 633 -6.52 11.64 -12.95
N THR A 634 -5.23 11.59 -12.58
CA THR A 634 -4.23 10.66 -13.18
C THR A 634 -4.71 9.22 -13.15
N ARG A 635 -5.32 8.80 -12.02
CA ARG A 635 -5.82 7.44 -11.83
C ARG A 635 -6.90 7.11 -12.87
N VAL A 636 -7.91 7.98 -12.96
CA VAL A 636 -9.07 7.76 -13.82
C VAL A 636 -8.69 7.87 -15.30
N LEU A 637 -7.86 8.85 -15.67
CA LEU A 637 -7.38 9.02 -17.05
C LEU A 637 -6.48 7.86 -17.49
N GLY A 638 -5.65 7.33 -16.59
CA GLY A 638 -4.84 6.15 -16.88
C GLY A 638 -5.66 4.85 -17.00
N ASP A 639 -6.73 4.71 -16.21
CA ASP A 639 -7.67 3.58 -16.36
C ASP A 639 -8.39 3.63 -17.72
N LEU A 640 -8.76 4.83 -18.18
CA LEU A 640 -9.34 5.06 -19.51
C LEU A 640 -8.32 4.80 -20.63
N LEU A 641 -7.07 5.21 -20.46
CA LEU A 641 -6.01 4.91 -21.42
C LEU A 641 -5.75 3.39 -21.51
N ALA A 642 -5.80 2.66 -20.39
CA ALA A 642 -5.72 1.20 -20.40
C ALA A 642 -6.86 0.58 -21.22
N LEU A 643 -8.10 1.06 -21.05
CA LEU A 643 -9.24 0.62 -21.85
C LEU A 643 -8.99 0.78 -23.36
N ALA A 644 -8.42 1.92 -23.78
CA ALA A 644 -8.06 2.14 -25.18
C ALA A 644 -7.00 1.15 -25.69
N VAL A 645 -5.97 0.84 -24.88
CA VAL A 645 -4.96 -0.17 -25.23
C VAL A 645 -5.58 -1.56 -25.32
N THR A 646 -6.49 -1.94 -24.42
CA THR A 646 -7.22 -3.21 -24.50
C THR A 646 -7.97 -3.35 -25.83
N GLY A 647 -8.60 -2.28 -26.32
CA GLY A 647 -9.25 -2.28 -27.63
C GLY A 647 -8.30 -2.56 -28.80
N LEU A 648 -7.05 -2.09 -28.73
CA LEU A 648 -6.02 -2.41 -29.74
C LEU A 648 -5.59 -3.88 -29.66
N LEU A 649 -5.42 -4.41 -28.44
CA LEU A 649 -5.03 -5.80 -28.23
C LEU A 649 -6.13 -6.77 -28.70
N ASP A 650 -7.39 -6.45 -28.45
CA ASP A 650 -8.53 -7.23 -28.95
C ASP A 650 -8.60 -7.26 -30.48
N GLY A 651 -8.19 -6.17 -31.14
CA GLY A 651 -8.06 -6.12 -32.60
C GLY A 651 -6.90 -6.95 -33.17
N THR A 652 -6.00 -7.46 -32.33
CA THR A 652 -4.86 -8.32 -32.72
C THR A 652 -5.09 -9.82 -32.48
N ARG A 653 -6.32 -10.22 -32.10
CA ARG A 653 -6.69 -11.62 -31.84
C ARG A 653 -6.37 -12.51 -33.06
N GLY A 654 -5.35 -13.37 -32.90
CA GLY A 654 -4.81 -14.26 -33.94
C GLY A 654 -3.30 -14.15 -34.12
N ALA A 655 -2.67 -13.04 -33.69
CA ALA A 655 -1.22 -12.89 -33.67
C ALA A 655 -0.66 -13.14 -32.26
N HIS A 656 0.38 -13.97 -32.12
CA HIS A 656 1.08 -14.15 -30.85
C HIS A 656 1.88 -12.88 -30.49
N VAL A 657 1.28 -11.98 -29.71
CA VAL A 657 1.97 -10.81 -29.13
C VAL A 657 2.75 -11.27 -27.90
N THR A 658 4.08 -11.18 -27.95
CA THR A 658 4.98 -11.62 -26.88
C THR A 658 5.24 -10.55 -25.81
N GLY A 659 4.85 -9.30 -26.07
CA GLY A 659 4.97 -8.19 -25.14
C GLY A 659 4.44 -6.89 -25.75
N VAL A 660 4.12 -5.92 -24.90
CA VAL A 660 3.61 -4.60 -25.29
C VAL A 660 4.51 -3.51 -24.70
N VAL A 661 4.95 -2.57 -25.54
CA VAL A 661 5.69 -1.40 -25.11
C VAL A 661 4.83 -0.16 -25.30
N LEU A 662 4.41 0.47 -24.20
CA LEU A 662 3.71 1.75 -24.22
C LEU A 662 4.72 2.89 -24.29
N VAL A 663 4.57 3.74 -25.31
CA VAL A 663 5.48 4.86 -25.58
C VAL A 663 4.70 6.17 -25.43
N PRO A 664 4.89 6.93 -24.34
CA PRO A 664 4.19 8.19 -24.16
C PRO A 664 4.69 9.23 -25.16
N VAL A 665 3.76 9.97 -25.77
CA VAL A 665 4.07 11.16 -26.58
C VAL A 665 4.77 12.19 -25.68
N PRO A 666 5.90 12.79 -26.13
CA PRO A 666 6.69 13.66 -25.29
C PRO A 666 5.98 15.00 -25.04
N SER A 667 5.80 15.34 -23.76
CA SER A 667 5.38 16.67 -23.33
C SER A 667 6.54 17.67 -23.44
N ARG A 668 6.21 18.97 -23.63
CA ARG A 668 7.21 20.05 -23.72
C ARG A 668 8.07 20.10 -22.44
N PRO A 669 9.41 20.07 -22.50
CA PRO A 669 10.26 20.07 -21.30
C PRO A 669 10.09 21.31 -20.41
N SER A 670 9.83 22.49 -20.99
CA SER A 670 9.53 23.72 -20.24
C SER A 670 8.18 23.64 -19.53
N VAL A 671 7.20 22.96 -20.13
CA VAL A 671 5.87 22.75 -19.56
C VAL A 671 5.91 21.68 -18.47
N VAL A 672 6.68 20.61 -18.67
CA VAL A 672 6.93 19.59 -17.64
C VAL A 672 7.65 20.18 -16.43
N ARG A 673 8.65 21.06 -16.66
CA ARG A 673 9.35 21.79 -15.60
C ARG A 673 8.45 22.78 -14.87
N ALA A 674 7.69 23.60 -15.60
CA ALA A 674 6.75 24.56 -15.00
C ALA A 674 5.60 23.88 -14.23
N ARG A 675 5.16 22.69 -14.66
CA ARG A 675 4.06 21.93 -14.03
C ARG A 675 4.54 20.91 -13.00
N GLY A 676 5.84 20.64 -12.89
CA GLY A 676 6.42 19.62 -12.01
C GLY A 676 6.04 18.16 -12.35
N HIS A 677 5.44 17.91 -13.52
CA HIS A 677 5.06 16.57 -13.97
C HIS A 677 4.81 16.46 -15.48
N ASP A 678 4.88 15.24 -16.03
CA ASP A 678 4.48 14.89 -17.39
C ASP A 678 3.13 14.14 -17.36
N PRO A 679 2.02 14.77 -17.78
CA PRO A 679 0.68 14.18 -17.73
C PRO A 679 0.58 12.87 -18.50
N VAL A 680 1.11 12.82 -19.73
CA VAL A 680 1.01 11.67 -20.64
C VAL A 680 1.85 10.50 -20.12
N LEU A 681 3.06 10.77 -19.64
CA LEU A 681 3.89 9.74 -18.99
C LEU A 681 3.21 9.16 -17.75
N ARG A 682 2.59 9.99 -16.91
CA ARG A 682 1.90 9.53 -15.69
C ARG A 682 0.68 8.67 -15.99
N MET A 683 -0.17 9.08 -16.93
CA MET A 683 -1.32 8.26 -17.33
C MET A 683 -0.88 6.97 -18.04
N THR A 684 0.18 6.99 -18.83
CA THR A 684 0.75 5.80 -19.48
C THR A 684 1.33 4.82 -18.45
N GLY A 685 2.02 5.33 -17.43
CA GLY A 685 2.49 4.53 -16.28
C GLY A 685 1.34 3.87 -15.52
N ARG A 686 0.23 4.60 -15.31
CA ARG A 686 -0.99 4.02 -14.73
C ARG A 686 -1.60 2.95 -15.65
N ALA A 687 -1.70 3.22 -16.95
CA ALA A 687 -2.27 2.29 -17.91
C ALA A 687 -1.49 0.97 -17.96
N ALA A 688 -0.15 1.01 -18.00
CA ALA A 688 0.68 -0.19 -17.94
C ALA A 688 0.44 -1.01 -16.67
N ARG A 689 0.30 -0.36 -15.50
CA ARG A 689 0.00 -1.08 -14.24
C ARG A 689 -1.36 -1.76 -14.25
N VAL A 690 -2.36 -1.14 -14.89
CA VAL A 690 -3.69 -1.74 -15.04
C VAL A 690 -3.63 -2.94 -15.99
N LEU A 691 -2.96 -2.79 -17.13
CA LEU A 691 -2.85 -3.85 -18.14
C LEU A 691 -2.00 -5.03 -17.67
N SER A 692 -0.87 -4.78 -17.00
CA SER A 692 -0.01 -5.83 -16.44
C SER A 692 -0.65 -6.57 -15.25
N ALA A 693 -1.78 -6.08 -14.74
CA ALA A 693 -2.56 -6.77 -13.71
C ALA A 693 -3.66 -7.69 -14.28
N GLY A 694 -3.96 -7.61 -15.58
CA GLY A 694 -4.94 -8.45 -16.26
C GLY A 694 -4.29 -9.62 -17.02
N PRO A 695 -5.08 -10.58 -17.52
CA PRO A 695 -4.59 -11.62 -18.41
C PRO A 695 -4.17 -10.98 -19.74
N GLY A 696 -2.89 -11.05 -20.09
CA GLY A 696 -2.36 -10.46 -21.31
C GLY A 696 -0.83 -10.54 -21.42
N PRO A 697 -0.26 -10.12 -22.56
CA PRO A 697 1.17 -10.06 -22.75
C PRO A 697 1.82 -9.06 -21.77
N PRO A 698 3.10 -9.26 -21.39
CA PRO A 698 3.79 -8.35 -20.48
C PRO A 698 3.83 -6.93 -21.04
N VAL A 699 3.37 -5.95 -20.27
CA VAL A 699 3.30 -4.54 -20.66
C VAL A 699 4.35 -3.72 -19.91
N ARG A 700 5.12 -2.91 -20.64
CA ARG A 700 6.12 -1.99 -20.08
C ARG A 700 6.02 -0.61 -20.69
N VAL A 701 6.32 0.43 -19.90
CA VAL A 701 6.44 1.80 -20.41
C VAL A 701 7.88 2.09 -20.78
N GLN A 702 8.13 2.65 -21.96
CA GLN A 702 9.46 3.15 -22.33
C GLN A 702 9.37 4.53 -22.94
N VAL A 703 10.15 5.47 -22.41
CA VAL A 703 10.29 6.81 -22.98
C VAL A 703 11.27 6.74 -24.16
N LEU A 704 10.75 6.40 -25.33
CA LEU A 704 11.54 6.28 -26.56
C LEU A 704 11.59 7.58 -27.35
N LEU A 705 10.71 8.53 -27.06
CA LEU A 705 10.57 9.77 -27.81
C LEU A 705 11.20 10.95 -27.06
N ARG A 706 11.61 11.97 -27.82
CA ARG A 706 12.02 13.28 -27.34
C ARG A 706 11.55 14.36 -28.30
N GLN A 707 11.28 15.54 -27.79
CA GLN A 707 11.02 16.69 -28.63
C GLN A 707 12.36 17.24 -29.17
N VAL A 708 12.45 17.43 -30.49
CA VAL A 708 13.70 17.85 -31.17
C VAL A 708 13.64 19.30 -31.64
N ARG A 709 12.46 19.78 -32.03
CA ARG A 709 12.21 21.20 -32.33
C ARG A 709 10.89 21.66 -31.72
N ARG A 710 10.71 22.97 -31.59
CA ARG A 710 9.49 23.60 -31.05
C ARG A 710 8.48 23.84 -32.18
N PRO A 711 7.32 23.16 -32.19
CA PRO A 711 6.21 23.53 -33.08
C PRO A 711 5.60 24.86 -32.63
N ARG A 712 5.09 25.63 -33.59
CA ARG A 712 4.23 26.80 -33.36
C ARG A 712 2.92 26.36 -32.68
N ASP A 713 2.22 27.31 -32.07
CA ASP A 713 0.90 27.04 -31.52
C ASP A 713 -0.04 26.51 -32.62
N GLN A 714 -0.86 25.53 -32.28
CA GLN A 714 -1.71 24.79 -33.24
C GLN A 714 -3.14 25.33 -33.28
N ALA A 715 -3.44 26.37 -32.50
CA ALA A 715 -4.68 27.11 -32.57
C ALA A 715 -4.84 27.73 -33.97
N GLY A 716 -6.00 27.51 -34.61
CA GLY A 716 -6.31 28.06 -35.92
C GLY A 716 -5.68 27.37 -37.14
N LEU A 717 -4.71 26.46 -36.95
CA LEU A 717 -4.08 25.74 -38.07
C LEU A 717 -5.01 24.69 -38.69
N ASP A 718 -4.99 24.59 -40.02
CA ASP A 718 -5.67 23.51 -40.75
C ASP A 718 -4.88 22.18 -40.68
N ALA A 719 -5.36 21.14 -41.36
CA ALA A 719 -4.73 19.83 -41.32
C ALA A 719 -3.33 19.80 -41.97
N GLU A 720 -3.09 20.56 -43.04
CA GLU A 720 -1.80 20.57 -43.76
C GLU A 720 -0.79 21.49 -43.05
N ASP A 721 -1.25 22.59 -42.48
CA ASP A 721 -0.43 23.46 -41.62
C ASP A 721 0.00 22.75 -40.34
N ARG A 722 -0.88 21.95 -39.73
CA ARG A 722 -0.49 21.09 -38.60
C ARG A 722 0.55 20.05 -39.01
N ARG A 723 0.43 19.46 -40.20
CA ARG A 723 1.43 18.53 -40.75
C ARG A 723 2.80 19.20 -40.84
N ARG A 724 2.90 20.34 -41.53
CA ARG A 724 4.15 21.10 -41.68
C ARG A 724 4.71 21.54 -40.33
N ASN A 725 3.84 22.00 -39.43
CA ASN A 725 4.25 22.44 -38.10
C ASN A 725 4.82 21.31 -37.23
N LEU A 726 4.33 20.08 -37.37
CA LEU A 726 4.73 18.93 -36.55
C LEU A 726 5.83 18.06 -37.18
N LEU A 727 5.98 18.03 -38.50
CA LEU A 727 6.93 17.15 -39.18
C LEU A 727 8.38 17.35 -38.72
N GLY A 728 9.03 16.33 -38.17
CA GLY A 728 10.39 16.42 -37.62
C GLY A 728 10.46 17.09 -36.24
N SER A 729 9.32 17.35 -35.58
CA SER A 729 9.29 17.89 -34.21
C SER A 729 9.59 16.88 -33.13
N THR A 730 9.42 15.59 -33.44
CA THR A 730 9.72 14.49 -32.53
C THR A 730 10.83 13.64 -33.11
N GLY A 731 11.73 13.19 -32.24
CA GLY A 731 12.78 12.25 -32.58
C GLY A 731 12.81 11.11 -31.59
N ALA A 732 13.34 9.97 -32.01
CA ALA A 732 13.58 8.86 -31.10
C ALA A 732 14.90 9.02 -30.34
N ARG A 733 14.96 8.44 -29.14
CA ARG A 733 16.17 8.36 -28.32
C ARG A 733 16.98 7.14 -28.76
N ALA A 734 18.17 7.38 -29.31
CA ALA A 734 19.01 6.33 -29.90
C ALA A 734 19.28 5.14 -28.96
N ARG A 735 19.70 5.40 -27.70
CA ARG A 735 20.08 4.33 -26.76
C ARG A 735 18.91 3.40 -26.36
N PRO A 736 17.74 3.89 -25.90
CA PRO A 736 16.59 3.03 -25.61
C PRO A 736 16.08 2.25 -26.83
N VAL A 737 16.07 2.87 -28.01
CA VAL A 737 15.68 2.19 -29.25
C VAL A 737 16.64 1.05 -29.59
N ALA A 738 17.94 1.30 -29.56
CA ALA A 738 18.94 0.27 -29.85
C ALA A 738 18.81 -0.93 -28.90
N ARG A 739 18.53 -0.70 -27.61
CA ARG A 739 18.27 -1.79 -26.64
C ARG A 739 17.02 -2.59 -26.97
N LEU A 740 15.97 -1.94 -27.46
CA LEU A 740 14.73 -2.60 -27.82
C LEU A 740 14.90 -3.46 -29.08
N LEU A 741 15.69 -2.99 -30.05
CA LEU A 741 16.04 -3.72 -31.27
C LEU A 741 17.03 -4.86 -31.03
N ALA A 742 17.94 -4.71 -30.07
CA ALA A 742 18.93 -5.74 -29.71
C ALA A 742 18.37 -6.86 -28.81
N ALA A 743 17.11 -6.77 -28.37
CA ALA A 743 16.50 -7.77 -27.52
C ALA A 743 16.27 -9.08 -28.29
N ALA A 744 16.75 -10.21 -27.76
CA ALA A 744 16.52 -11.52 -28.34
C ALA A 744 15.03 -11.91 -28.23
N GLY A 745 14.43 -12.33 -29.35
CA GLY A 745 13.04 -12.80 -29.43
C GLY A 745 12.17 -11.99 -30.39
N PRO A 746 10.90 -12.40 -30.58
CA PRO A 746 9.96 -11.70 -31.45
C PRO A 746 9.69 -10.26 -30.96
N PRO A 747 9.58 -9.30 -31.88
CA PRO A 747 9.46 -7.88 -31.53
C PRO A 747 8.15 -7.62 -30.77
N PRO A 748 8.17 -6.78 -29.71
CA PRO A 748 6.97 -6.45 -28.97
C PRO A 748 6.08 -5.50 -29.78
N LEU A 749 4.79 -5.49 -29.44
CA LEU A 749 3.83 -4.52 -29.95
C LEU A 749 4.13 -3.14 -29.37
N VAL A 750 4.58 -2.20 -30.20
CA VAL A 750 4.82 -0.80 -29.79
C VAL A 750 3.52 0.00 -29.93
N VAL A 751 3.04 0.58 -28.84
CA VAL A 751 1.82 1.40 -28.80
C VAL A 751 2.18 2.82 -28.37
N VAL A 752 1.86 3.81 -29.19
CA VAL A 752 2.05 5.22 -28.85
C VAL A 752 0.87 5.71 -28.02
N CYS A 753 1.15 6.33 -26.87
CA CYS A 753 0.13 6.78 -25.91
C CYS A 753 0.07 8.30 -25.85
N ASP A 754 -1.13 8.87 -26.03
CA ASP A 754 -1.37 10.32 -25.97
C ASP A 754 -2.64 10.64 -25.14
N ASP A 755 -2.88 11.91 -24.84
CA ASP A 755 -4.09 12.33 -24.13
C ASP A 755 -5.32 12.44 -25.05
N VAL A 756 -5.20 13.13 -26.19
CA VAL A 756 -6.29 13.37 -27.12
C VAL A 756 -5.87 13.18 -28.57
N LEU A 757 -6.60 12.31 -29.28
CA LEU A 757 -6.50 12.22 -30.73
C LEU A 757 -7.36 13.30 -31.39
N THR A 758 -6.71 14.34 -31.91
CA THR A 758 -7.36 15.40 -32.69
C THR A 758 -7.25 15.13 -34.19
N THR A 759 -6.35 15.83 -34.91
CA THR A 759 -6.04 15.55 -36.32
C THR A 759 -5.12 14.36 -36.53
N GLY A 760 -4.60 13.77 -35.45
CA GLY A 760 -3.68 12.63 -35.51
C GLY A 760 -2.25 12.94 -35.93
N TRP A 761 -1.91 14.19 -36.27
CA TRP A 761 -0.56 14.54 -36.73
C TRP A 761 0.52 14.41 -35.64
N THR A 762 0.19 14.66 -34.36
CA THR A 762 1.13 14.42 -33.25
C THR A 762 1.44 12.93 -33.08
N ALA A 763 0.41 12.09 -33.18
CA ALA A 763 0.55 10.63 -33.16
C ALA A 763 1.32 10.13 -34.40
N ARG A 764 1.03 10.65 -35.59
CA ARG A 764 1.75 10.28 -36.83
C ARG A 764 3.21 10.67 -36.79
N GLU A 765 3.54 11.84 -36.26
CA GLU A 765 4.92 12.30 -36.11
C GLU A 765 5.68 11.48 -35.07
N SER A 766 5.04 11.15 -33.95
CA SER A 766 5.59 10.24 -32.94
C SER A 766 5.85 8.85 -33.52
N GLN A 767 4.91 8.33 -34.31
CA GLN A 767 5.06 7.08 -35.05
C GLN A 767 6.22 7.16 -36.06
N ARG A 768 6.30 8.22 -36.87
CA ARG A 768 7.37 8.42 -37.85
C ARG A 768 8.74 8.43 -37.17
N ALA A 769 8.87 9.10 -36.03
CA ALA A 769 10.11 9.16 -35.28
C ALA A 769 10.59 7.77 -34.82
N LEU A 770 9.67 6.88 -34.46
CA LEU A 770 9.98 5.49 -34.09
C LEU A 770 10.28 4.63 -35.33
N GLU A 771 9.52 4.80 -36.42
CA GLU A 771 9.72 4.09 -37.69
C GLU A 771 11.09 4.38 -38.30
N VAL A 772 11.50 5.65 -38.33
CA VAL A 772 12.84 6.07 -38.78
C VAL A 772 13.94 5.46 -37.90
N ALA A 773 13.63 5.17 -36.64
CA ALA A 773 14.54 4.53 -35.70
C ALA A 773 14.49 2.99 -35.77
N GLY A 774 13.74 2.41 -36.72
CA GLY A 774 13.65 0.97 -36.97
C GLY A 774 12.55 0.23 -36.20
N LEU A 775 11.69 0.94 -35.45
CA LEU A 775 10.59 0.33 -34.69
C LEU A 775 9.26 0.39 -35.44
N ARG A 776 8.54 -0.74 -35.52
CA ARG A 776 7.19 -0.79 -36.06
C ARG A 776 6.16 -0.47 -34.98
N VAL A 777 5.38 0.59 -35.18
CA VAL A 777 4.26 0.96 -34.29
C VAL A 777 3.02 0.17 -34.68
N GLY A 778 2.46 -0.56 -33.72
CA GLY A 778 1.28 -1.40 -33.94
C GLY A 778 -0.05 -0.76 -33.53
N GLY A 779 -0.03 0.38 -32.84
CA GLY A 779 -1.25 1.13 -32.57
C GLY A 779 -1.04 2.45 -31.83
N ILE A 780 -2.09 3.27 -31.81
CA ILE A 780 -2.16 4.55 -31.10
C ILE A 780 -3.28 4.48 -30.05
N ALA A 781 -2.97 4.73 -28.79
CA ALA A 781 -3.93 4.74 -27.69
C ALA A 781 -4.09 6.15 -27.11
N CYS A 782 -5.32 6.63 -27.01
CA CYS A 782 -5.64 7.94 -26.44
C CYS A 782 -6.73 7.86 -25.36
N VAL A 783 -6.78 8.82 -24.45
CA VAL A 783 -7.91 8.89 -23.51
C VAL A 783 -9.18 9.31 -24.25
N ALA A 784 -9.09 10.26 -25.17
CA ALA A 784 -10.22 10.76 -25.91
C ALA A 784 -9.90 11.04 -27.38
N ALA A 785 -10.92 11.09 -28.25
CA ALA A 785 -10.77 11.46 -29.65
C ALA A 785 -11.85 12.46 -30.12
N THR A 786 -11.49 13.43 -30.95
CA THR A 786 -12.46 14.39 -31.52
C THR A 786 -13.29 13.76 -32.62
N ARG A 787 -14.62 13.99 -32.62
CA ARG A 787 -15.50 13.64 -33.74
C ARG A 787 -15.80 14.88 -34.58
N ARG A 788 -15.71 14.77 -35.91
CA ARG A 788 -16.17 15.84 -36.81
C ARG A 788 -17.70 15.86 -36.80
N ARG A 789 -18.30 16.97 -36.36
CA ARG A 789 -19.76 17.19 -36.51
C ARG A 789 -20.03 17.47 -38.00
N ARG A 790 -20.54 16.50 -38.74
CA ARG A 790 -21.17 16.80 -40.04
C ARG A 790 -22.41 17.64 -39.73
N GLY A 791 -22.42 18.90 -40.17
CA GLY A 791 -23.52 19.81 -39.93
C GLY A 791 -24.83 19.23 -40.46
N ARG A 792 -25.89 19.25 -39.64
CA ARG A 792 -27.26 19.28 -40.15
C ARG A 792 -27.34 20.55 -40.98
N SER A 793 -27.45 20.40 -42.29
CA SER A 793 -27.89 21.49 -43.16
C SER A 793 -29.23 21.97 -42.63
N ALA A 794 -29.31 23.27 -42.37
CA ALA A 794 -30.58 23.94 -42.18
C ALA A 794 -31.41 23.73 -43.45
N LEU A 795 -32.54 23.06 -43.31
CA LEU A 795 -33.69 23.23 -44.18
C LEU A 795 -34.86 23.54 -43.25
N VAL A 796 -35.24 24.81 -43.28
CA VAL A 796 -36.46 25.40 -42.74
C VAL A 796 -37.12 26.02 -43.98
N PRO A 797 -38.43 25.84 -44.17
CA PRO A 797 -39.36 26.86 -43.69
C PRO A 797 -40.09 26.46 -42.40
#